data_AF-A0A6G6YLT0-F1
#
_entry.id   AF-A0A6G6YLT0-F1
#
_cell.length_a   1.000
_cell.length_b   1.000
_cell.length_c   1.000
_cell.angle_alpha   90.00
_cell.angle_beta   90.00
_cell.angle_gamma   90.00
#
_symmetry.space_group_name_H-M   'P 1'
#
loop_
_entity.id
_entity.type
_entity.pdbx_description
1 polymer ?
#
loop_
_entity_poly.entity_id
_entity_poly.type
_entity_poly.pdbx_seq_one_letter_code
_entity_poly.pdbx_strand_id
1 'polypeptide(L)'
;MTKRHIPLTGKVVAVSIDDIAKYAAYRCEMLDGPLAIFKLFVVPTQLNARSKHEQIMKLGLRFFFFIFFLVQLAPATQAEPAPAGALMEFLRLSPLQLEVYRRKVAGVASETDGPAGQFLNSPTILAMEGLSAIAANRVADAEVNAARLDARAQQHDNLRLYPFEFDYTGPWPYSLKSPWISALSQGLALALNTQLFVATKKADYADRARAIAATFSLPIEQGGFARFDSDGVQFEEYPVSTPTRVLNGGAIATLALADFSRVFGDPQAAHLLQLARSWWEANIARYDVTSPDYPFPVSAYSLASKRNELLFHLRGDSPALVDSITWTFATGRSVSLDVGANGDDDRNHESYIWLNQTYQNWGTSRIVAGATVREIVPHLGRYDHAPFSVTAGRDDTVGPATIAVTFRGIPEAPLKLQLLVHGVYIDVASIPAERSDQDAKSVSTISSELLRAALESAPTHPPIEPGYFADNATLVRLLASEFGSSKLTYFAERWEMSASQTPAAFDARGTFDFLTGASEQPILATMPGEDGVHVEYPAVIESHGLLFMFYSAFGTDSRWRIKLATSGNDGRTWDRHGWLFREDELPFEGNYAFPSVIFDAVRHRYVMVFSAAAKRGKAYDSIFAAHSLDLWNWTLDKPIVREHGLRPVLWPSERGLNLIYSVQDGDTSFSLLEAISNDGISWTAGRSVYSVHGKVGERGFYTSARIMIGGKEFFVLDAKSAPQRLEWQLLCRAKDGRLVPATAKPLWLSGVTRGSWDEYRYGPTFLEANGTHLAFYNGIPLEPNGSGQIGMAQVNDHALASVKFDPWCN
;
A
#
# COMPACT_ATOMS: atom_id res chain seq x y z
N MET A 1 -13.59 15.81 -59.76
CA MET A 1 -13.62 14.43 -60.30
C MET A 1 -12.37 14.31 -61.17
N THR A 2 -11.36 13.48 -60.91
CA THR A 2 -11.37 12.02 -60.70
C THR A 2 -10.17 11.58 -59.85
N LYS A 3 -10.39 10.50 -59.09
CA LYS A 3 -9.44 9.78 -58.24
C LYS A 3 -8.23 9.24 -59.04
N ARG A 4 -7.02 9.41 -58.51
CA ARG A 4 -5.86 8.56 -58.82
C ARG A 4 -5.53 7.74 -57.57
N HIS A 5 -5.66 6.42 -57.67
CA HIS A 5 -5.23 5.47 -56.66
C HIS A 5 -3.71 5.34 -56.68
N ILE A 6 -3.08 5.46 -55.51
CA ILE A 6 -1.69 5.08 -55.25
C ILE A 6 -1.73 3.68 -54.59
N PRO A 7 -0.89 2.72 -55.02
CA PRO A 7 -0.93 1.34 -54.55
C PRO A 7 -0.14 1.17 -53.24
N LEU A 8 -0.72 0.44 -52.27
CA LEU A 8 0.00 -0.08 -51.11
C LEU A 8 0.42 -1.53 -51.39
N THR A 9 1.71 -1.73 -51.53
CA THR A 9 2.37 -3.04 -51.50
C THR A 9 2.45 -3.55 -50.06
N GLY A 10 1.74 -4.64 -49.75
CA GLY A 10 1.88 -5.41 -48.52
C GLY A 10 1.59 -6.88 -48.80
N LYS A 11 2.58 -7.75 -48.58
CA LYS A 11 2.50 -9.20 -48.81
C LYS A 11 1.37 -9.80 -47.98
N VAL A 12 0.40 -10.44 -48.64
CA VAL A 12 -0.51 -11.40 -48.01
C VAL A 12 0.28 -12.67 -47.73
N VAL A 13 0.56 -12.97 -46.46
CA VAL A 13 1.07 -14.28 -46.05
C VAL A 13 -0.16 -15.19 -45.90
N ALA A 14 -0.29 -16.16 -46.80
CA ALA A 14 -1.28 -17.22 -46.67
C ALA A 14 -0.85 -18.14 -45.52
N VAL A 15 -1.58 -18.10 -44.40
CA VAL A 15 -1.39 -19.01 -43.27
C VAL A 15 -2.05 -20.34 -43.62
N SER A 16 -1.30 -21.44 -43.54
CA SER A 16 -1.86 -22.76 -43.84
C SER A 16 -2.76 -23.25 -42.70
N ILE A 17 -3.73 -24.11 -43.01
CA ILE A 17 -4.56 -24.78 -41.98
C ILE A 17 -3.69 -25.54 -40.97
N ASP A 18 -2.52 -26.03 -41.39
CA ASP A 18 -1.57 -26.71 -40.50
C ASP A 18 -0.90 -25.76 -39.49
N ASP A 19 -0.71 -24.48 -39.86
CA ASP A 19 -0.18 -23.46 -38.94
C ASP A 19 -1.25 -23.02 -37.92
N ILE A 20 -2.52 -22.97 -38.33
CA ILE A 20 -3.66 -22.75 -37.43
C ILE A 20 -3.83 -23.95 -36.48
N ALA A 21 -3.65 -25.17 -36.98
CA ALA A 21 -3.72 -26.39 -36.17
C ALA A 21 -2.55 -26.46 -35.16
N LYS A 22 -1.34 -26.06 -35.54
CA LYS A 22 -0.20 -25.95 -34.62
C LYS A 22 -0.39 -24.85 -33.58
N TYR A 23 -0.97 -23.71 -33.96
CA TYR A 23 -1.29 -22.62 -33.03
C TYR A 23 -2.42 -22.99 -32.06
N ALA A 24 -3.42 -23.75 -32.53
CA ALA A 24 -4.49 -24.29 -31.69
C ALA A 24 -3.97 -25.39 -30.74
N ALA A 25 -3.07 -26.27 -31.19
CA ALA A 25 -2.41 -27.26 -30.34
C ALA A 25 -1.56 -26.59 -29.25
N TYR A 26 -0.83 -25.52 -29.59
CA TYR A 26 -0.05 -24.72 -28.63
C TYR A 26 -0.93 -23.99 -27.59
N ARG A 27 -2.14 -23.55 -27.97
CA ARG A 27 -3.14 -22.97 -27.05
C ARG A 27 -3.89 -24.02 -26.22
N CYS A 28 -4.04 -25.25 -26.72
CA CYS A 28 -4.73 -26.34 -26.02
C CYS A 28 -3.89 -26.99 -24.91
N GLU A 29 -2.56 -26.89 -24.93
CA GLU A 29 -1.71 -27.28 -23.79
C GLU A 29 -1.78 -26.31 -22.59
N MET A 30 -2.46 -25.15 -22.73
CA MET A 30 -2.57 -24.14 -21.66
C MET A 30 -3.91 -24.11 -20.90
N LEU A 31 -4.87 -25.00 -21.22
CA LEU A 31 -6.20 -24.97 -20.60
C LEU A 31 -6.69 -26.38 -20.25
N ASP A 32 -6.52 -26.79 -18.99
CA ASP A 32 -7.07 -28.06 -18.48
C ASP A 32 -8.46 -27.88 -17.83
N GLY A 33 -9.52 -28.30 -18.54
CA GLY A 33 -10.86 -28.61 -18.00
C GLY A 33 -12.04 -28.38 -18.97
N PRO A 34 -13.15 -29.12 -18.82
CA PRO A 34 -13.44 -30.37 -19.52
C PRO A 34 -14.39 -30.16 -20.71
N LEU A 35 -14.06 -30.70 -21.89
CA LEU A 35 -15.10 -31.01 -22.89
C LEU A 35 -14.63 -32.10 -23.86
N ALA A 36 -14.88 -33.34 -23.44
CA ALA A 36 -14.94 -34.50 -24.31
C ALA A 36 -16.16 -34.44 -25.24
N ILE A 37 -16.26 -33.45 -26.14
CA ILE A 37 -17.24 -33.44 -27.24
C ILE A 37 -16.61 -32.91 -28.53
N PHE A 38 -15.43 -33.41 -28.89
CA PHE A 38 -14.84 -33.17 -30.22
C PHE A 38 -14.37 -34.46 -30.92
N LYS A 39 -14.97 -35.62 -30.56
CA LYS A 39 -14.71 -36.90 -31.22
C LYS A 39 -15.82 -37.40 -32.16
N LEU A 40 -16.81 -36.57 -32.49
CA LEU A 40 -17.96 -37.00 -33.30
C LEU A 40 -18.06 -36.41 -34.72
N PHE A 41 -17.08 -35.64 -35.18
CA PHE A 41 -17.08 -35.12 -36.56
C PHE A 41 -15.71 -35.21 -37.22
N VAL A 42 -15.19 -36.43 -37.35
CA VAL A 42 -14.18 -36.75 -38.37
C VAL A 42 -14.88 -37.64 -39.40
N VAL A 43 -15.32 -37.04 -40.51
CA VAL A 43 -15.67 -37.82 -41.70
C VAL A 43 -14.39 -38.02 -42.51
N PRO A 44 -14.01 -39.25 -42.88
CA PRO A 44 -12.81 -39.48 -43.66
C PRO A 44 -12.92 -38.82 -45.04
N THR A 45 -11.83 -38.18 -45.43
CA THR A 45 -11.61 -37.49 -46.68
C THR A 45 -11.67 -38.43 -47.88
N GLN A 46 -12.84 -38.55 -48.52
CA GLN A 46 -12.98 -38.64 -49.99
C GLN A 46 -14.43 -38.30 -50.37
N LEU A 47 -14.69 -37.08 -50.86
CA LEU A 47 -15.99 -36.72 -51.42
C LEU A 47 -15.86 -35.91 -52.70
N ASN A 48 -16.56 -36.40 -53.73
CA ASN A 48 -16.53 -35.93 -55.10
C ASN A 48 -17.33 -34.62 -55.29
N ALA A 49 -16.97 -33.81 -56.28
CA ALA A 49 -17.31 -32.38 -56.37
C ALA A 49 -18.81 -32.00 -56.57
N ARG A 50 -19.76 -32.94 -56.53
CA ARG A 50 -21.18 -32.68 -56.88
C ARG A 50 -22.18 -32.57 -55.72
N SER A 51 -21.79 -32.74 -54.45
CA SER A 51 -22.74 -32.69 -53.32
C SER A 51 -22.42 -31.68 -52.19
N LYS A 52 -21.51 -30.72 -52.42
CA LYS A 52 -21.07 -29.77 -51.37
C LYS A 52 -22.19 -28.86 -50.83
N HIS A 53 -23.13 -28.45 -51.67
CA HIS A 53 -24.15 -27.46 -51.27
C HIS A 53 -25.23 -28.04 -50.33
N GLU A 54 -25.62 -29.29 -50.56
CA GLU A 54 -26.71 -29.94 -49.79
C GLU A 54 -26.26 -30.38 -48.40
N GLN A 55 -24.97 -30.72 -48.23
CA GLN A 55 -24.41 -31.11 -46.94
C GLN A 55 -24.05 -29.91 -46.05
N ILE A 56 -23.62 -28.77 -46.64
CA ILE A 56 -23.38 -27.52 -45.90
C ILE A 56 -24.70 -26.97 -45.33
N MET A 57 -25.80 -27.04 -46.09
CA MET A 57 -27.14 -26.65 -45.61
C MET A 57 -27.62 -27.55 -44.45
N LYS A 58 -27.38 -28.87 -44.51
CA LYS A 58 -27.73 -29.79 -43.41
C LYS A 58 -26.87 -29.60 -42.15
N LEU A 59 -25.60 -29.18 -42.31
CA LEU A 59 -24.72 -28.87 -41.18
C LEU A 59 -25.10 -27.55 -40.51
N GLY A 60 -25.44 -26.53 -41.30
CA GLY A 60 -25.93 -25.24 -40.81
C GLY A 60 -27.25 -25.36 -40.05
N LEU A 61 -28.18 -26.19 -40.54
CA LEU A 61 -29.47 -26.40 -39.87
C LEU A 61 -29.32 -27.14 -38.53
N ARG A 62 -28.40 -28.10 -38.43
CA ARG A 62 -28.11 -28.82 -37.17
C ARG A 62 -27.38 -27.96 -36.15
N PHE A 63 -26.49 -27.08 -36.60
CA PHE A 63 -25.81 -26.11 -35.73
C PHE A 63 -26.80 -25.07 -35.18
N PHE A 64 -27.76 -24.62 -36.00
CA PHE A 64 -28.81 -23.70 -35.58
C PHE A 64 -29.75 -24.31 -34.55
N PHE A 65 -30.17 -25.56 -34.73
CA PHE A 65 -30.99 -26.27 -33.73
C PHE A 65 -30.24 -26.55 -32.42
N PHE A 66 -28.93 -26.79 -32.45
CA PHE A 66 -28.12 -27.01 -31.24
C PHE A 66 -27.98 -25.73 -30.40
N ILE A 67 -27.77 -24.57 -31.04
CA ILE A 67 -27.76 -23.26 -30.35
C ILE A 67 -29.16 -22.95 -29.78
N PHE A 68 -30.22 -23.22 -30.54
CA PHE A 68 -31.60 -22.96 -30.09
C PHE A 68 -32.00 -23.83 -28.89
N PHE A 69 -31.50 -25.08 -28.80
CA PHE A 69 -31.74 -25.98 -27.69
C PHE A 69 -30.92 -25.63 -26.43
N LEU A 70 -29.70 -25.11 -26.59
CA LEU A 70 -28.88 -24.60 -25.47
C LEU A 70 -29.47 -23.35 -24.83
N VAL A 71 -30.15 -22.50 -25.60
CA VAL A 71 -30.81 -21.27 -25.08
C VAL A 71 -32.10 -21.60 -24.30
N GLN A 72 -32.76 -22.72 -24.57
CA GLN A 72 -34.02 -23.09 -23.89
C GLN A 72 -33.87 -24.02 -22.67
N LEU A 73 -32.67 -24.53 -22.39
CA LEU A 73 -32.40 -25.41 -21.23
C LEU A 73 -31.60 -24.74 -20.11
N ALA A 74 -31.37 -23.42 -20.18
CA ALA A 74 -30.86 -22.69 -19.03
C ALA A 74 -31.93 -22.71 -17.92
N PRO A 75 -31.69 -23.35 -16.76
CA PRO A 75 -32.56 -23.17 -15.62
C PRO A 75 -32.60 -21.69 -15.29
N ALA A 76 -33.71 -21.19 -14.75
CA ALA A 76 -33.81 -19.86 -14.16
C ALA A 76 -32.82 -19.78 -12.99
N THR A 77 -31.55 -19.52 -13.31
CA THR A 77 -30.51 -19.18 -12.37
C THR A 77 -30.95 -17.88 -11.74
N GLN A 78 -31.10 -17.89 -10.42
CA GLN A 78 -31.10 -16.67 -9.63
C GLN A 78 -30.03 -15.75 -10.21
N ALA A 79 -30.43 -14.56 -10.66
CA ALA A 79 -29.53 -13.63 -11.30
C ALA A 79 -28.32 -13.44 -10.37
N GLU A 80 -27.14 -13.89 -10.81
CA GLU A 80 -25.90 -13.49 -10.18
C GLU A 80 -25.90 -11.95 -10.13
N PRO A 81 -25.52 -11.34 -8.99
CA PRO A 81 -25.38 -9.89 -8.94
C PRO A 81 -24.40 -9.50 -10.06
N ALA A 82 -24.80 -8.53 -10.88
CA ALA A 82 -23.99 -8.02 -11.99
C ALA A 82 -22.53 -7.80 -11.53
N PRO A 83 -21.52 -8.08 -12.38
CA PRO A 83 -20.13 -7.98 -11.98
C PRO A 83 -19.87 -6.62 -11.33
N ALA A 84 -19.24 -6.65 -10.16
CA ALA A 84 -18.84 -5.47 -9.43
C ALA A 84 -18.13 -4.53 -10.41
N GLY A 85 -18.60 -3.28 -10.52
CA GLY A 85 -17.96 -2.27 -11.35
C GLY A 85 -16.49 -2.06 -10.95
N ALA A 86 -15.68 -1.47 -11.83
CA ALA A 86 -14.24 -1.33 -11.61
C ALA A 86 -13.91 -0.60 -10.30
N LEU A 87 -14.77 0.35 -9.87
CA LEU A 87 -14.59 1.02 -8.59
C LEU A 87 -14.92 0.11 -7.39
N MET A 88 -15.91 -0.77 -7.52
CA MET A 88 -16.20 -1.76 -6.47
C MET A 88 -15.08 -2.80 -6.35
N GLU A 89 -14.41 -3.13 -7.45
CA GLU A 89 -13.19 -3.94 -7.44
C GLU A 89 -12.05 -3.21 -6.70
N PHE A 90 -11.81 -1.93 -7.00
CA PHE A 90 -10.83 -1.12 -6.27
C PHE A 90 -11.09 -1.12 -4.75
N LEU A 91 -12.33 -0.87 -4.32
CA LEU A 91 -12.69 -0.81 -2.90
C LEU A 91 -12.53 -2.17 -2.19
N ARG A 92 -12.62 -3.29 -2.91
CA ARG A 92 -12.28 -4.61 -2.36
C ARG A 92 -10.78 -4.83 -2.23
N LEU A 93 -10.00 -4.33 -3.20
CA LEU A 93 -8.55 -4.50 -3.24
C LEU A 93 -7.81 -3.57 -2.27
N SER A 94 -8.36 -2.37 -2.01
CA SER A 94 -7.76 -1.37 -1.11
C SER A 94 -8.70 -0.92 0.02
N PRO A 95 -8.91 -1.76 1.05
CA PRO A 95 -9.59 -1.33 2.27
C PRO A 95 -8.77 -0.30 3.08
N LEU A 96 -7.48 -0.07 2.76
CA LEU A 96 -6.63 0.89 3.46
C LEU A 96 -6.96 2.34 3.05
N GLN A 97 -7.50 2.61 1.87
CA GLN A 97 -8.04 3.94 1.53
C GLN A 97 -9.08 4.39 2.55
N LEU A 98 -9.99 3.50 2.97
CA LEU A 98 -10.99 3.79 4.01
C LEU A 98 -10.32 4.18 5.33
N GLU A 99 -9.29 3.45 5.72
CA GLU A 99 -8.62 3.65 7.00
C GLU A 99 -7.69 4.87 6.98
N VAL A 100 -6.98 5.12 5.88
CA VAL A 100 -6.19 6.33 5.65
C VAL A 100 -7.08 7.56 5.57
N TYR A 101 -8.24 7.49 4.90
CA TYR A 101 -9.22 8.59 4.90
C TYR A 101 -9.80 8.81 6.30
N ARG A 102 -10.18 7.75 7.02
CA ARG A 102 -10.63 7.84 8.43
C ARG A 102 -9.57 8.48 9.32
N ARG A 103 -8.30 8.07 9.19
CA ARG A 103 -7.18 8.63 9.96
C ARG A 103 -6.84 10.06 9.56
N LYS A 104 -6.84 10.41 8.27
CA LYS A 104 -6.66 11.79 7.80
C LYS A 104 -7.79 12.68 8.30
N VAL A 105 -9.04 12.23 8.24
CA VAL A 105 -10.18 12.99 8.74
C VAL A 105 -10.13 13.12 10.28
N ALA A 106 -9.75 12.06 10.99
CA ALA A 106 -9.53 12.11 12.43
C ALA A 106 -8.32 12.98 12.84
N GLY A 107 -7.26 12.99 12.02
CA GLY A 107 -6.06 13.80 12.20
C GLY A 107 -6.28 15.28 11.85
N VAL A 108 -7.03 15.59 10.80
CA VAL A 108 -7.47 16.94 10.45
C VAL A 108 -8.45 17.49 11.51
N ALA A 109 -9.31 16.64 12.06
CA ALA A 109 -10.13 16.99 13.23
C ALA A 109 -9.31 17.21 14.52
N SER A 110 -8.02 16.84 14.53
CA SER A 110 -7.09 17.10 15.65
C SER A 110 -6.12 18.26 15.40
N GLU A 111 -5.89 18.65 14.14
CA GLU A 111 -4.97 19.73 13.75
C GLU A 111 -5.68 21.03 13.34
N THR A 112 -7.00 21.02 13.17
CA THR A 112 -7.81 22.22 12.97
C THR A 112 -8.85 22.33 14.09
N ASP A 113 -8.97 23.52 14.69
CA ASP A 113 -10.03 23.91 15.64
C ASP A 113 -11.41 24.01 14.92
N GLY A 114 -11.76 23.01 14.13
CA GLY A 114 -13.10 22.81 13.58
C GLY A 114 -13.88 21.81 14.43
N PRO A 115 -15.19 21.97 14.65
CA PRO A 115 -15.96 21.04 15.47
C PRO A 115 -15.93 19.65 14.83
N ALA A 116 -15.29 18.69 15.50
CA ALA A 116 -15.07 17.30 15.06
C ALA A 116 -16.32 16.57 14.49
N GLY A 117 -17.53 17.07 14.77
CA GLY A 117 -18.79 16.60 14.19
C GLY A 117 -19.04 16.97 12.71
N GLN A 118 -18.37 17.98 12.14
CA GLN A 118 -18.53 18.37 10.73
C GLN A 118 -17.82 17.38 9.78
N PHE A 119 -16.68 16.86 10.19
CA PHE A 119 -15.85 15.94 9.41
C PHE A 119 -16.44 14.53 9.28
N LEU A 120 -17.08 14.01 10.34
CA LEU A 120 -17.80 12.72 10.33
C LEU A 120 -19.03 12.70 9.41
N ASN A 121 -19.48 13.87 8.94
CA ASN A 121 -20.63 14.02 8.05
C ASN A 121 -20.24 14.50 6.64
N SER A 122 -18.96 14.41 6.28
CA SER A 122 -18.46 14.67 4.92
C SER A 122 -19.20 13.79 3.88
N PRO A 123 -19.59 14.35 2.71
CA PRO A 123 -20.17 13.59 1.60
C PRO A 123 -19.32 12.38 1.19
N THR A 124 -18.00 12.52 1.21
CA THR A 124 -17.04 11.44 0.90
C THR A 124 -17.22 10.27 1.85
N ILE A 125 -17.24 10.52 3.16
CA ILE A 125 -17.32 9.46 4.18
C ILE A 125 -18.64 8.70 4.05
N LEU A 126 -19.77 9.42 3.96
CA LEU A 126 -21.08 8.79 3.84
C LEU A 126 -21.17 7.92 2.57
N ALA A 127 -20.67 8.41 1.44
CA ALA A 127 -20.64 7.64 0.20
C ALA A 127 -19.76 6.38 0.32
N MET A 128 -18.55 6.51 0.90
CA MET A 128 -17.61 5.40 1.09
C MET A 128 -18.13 4.35 2.08
N GLU A 129 -18.74 4.76 3.20
CA GLU A 129 -19.35 3.85 4.17
C GLU A 129 -20.50 3.07 3.54
N GLY A 130 -21.31 3.74 2.71
CA GLY A 130 -22.36 3.09 1.94
C GLY A 130 -21.81 2.04 0.96
N LEU A 131 -20.78 2.39 0.17
CA LEU A 131 -20.14 1.46 -0.76
C LEU A 131 -19.48 0.28 -0.03
N SER A 132 -18.85 0.54 1.11
CA SER A 132 -18.26 -0.51 1.96
C SER A 132 -19.31 -1.45 2.51
N ALA A 133 -20.48 -0.92 2.89
CA ALA A 133 -21.62 -1.74 3.31
C ALA A 133 -22.13 -2.62 2.15
N ILE A 134 -22.23 -2.10 0.92
CA ILE A 134 -22.56 -2.92 -0.26
C ILE A 134 -21.52 -4.02 -0.49
N ALA A 135 -20.22 -3.68 -0.43
CA ALA A 135 -19.14 -4.65 -0.61
C ALA A 135 -19.16 -5.78 0.45
N ALA A 136 -19.65 -5.47 1.65
CA ALA A 136 -19.87 -6.39 2.76
C ALA A 136 -21.26 -7.06 2.75
N ASN A 137 -22.03 -6.91 1.66
CA ASN A 137 -23.39 -7.43 1.51
C ASN A 137 -24.40 -6.93 2.56
N ARG A 138 -24.20 -5.72 3.09
CA ARG A 138 -25.07 -5.03 4.05
C ARG A 138 -25.85 -3.90 3.36
N VAL A 139 -26.73 -4.27 2.43
CA VAL A 139 -27.46 -3.29 1.58
C VAL A 139 -28.29 -2.30 2.39
N ALA A 140 -28.96 -2.73 3.47
CA ALA A 140 -29.76 -1.84 4.32
C ALA A 140 -28.90 -0.72 4.95
N ASP A 141 -27.69 -1.03 5.41
CA ASP A 141 -26.77 -0.05 5.98
C ASP A 141 -26.27 0.93 4.89
N ALA A 142 -26.16 0.46 3.64
CA ALA A 142 -25.85 1.31 2.51
C ALA A 142 -26.99 2.28 2.17
N GLU A 143 -28.24 1.83 2.25
CA GLU A 143 -29.43 2.69 2.07
C GLU A 143 -29.50 3.77 3.16
N VAL A 144 -29.15 3.44 4.41
CA VAL A 144 -29.05 4.42 5.51
C VAL A 144 -28.00 5.49 5.20
N ASN A 145 -26.81 5.10 4.73
CA ASN A 145 -25.75 6.04 4.37
C ASN A 145 -26.14 6.90 3.16
N ALA A 146 -26.78 6.33 2.15
CA ALA A 146 -27.31 7.08 1.02
C ALA A 146 -28.38 8.09 1.45
N ALA A 147 -29.28 7.74 2.37
CA ALA A 147 -30.27 8.67 2.91
C ALA A 147 -29.62 9.81 3.70
N ARG A 148 -28.59 9.52 4.51
CA ARG A 148 -27.81 10.54 5.23
C ARG A 148 -27.08 11.49 4.28
N LEU A 149 -26.48 10.95 3.22
CA LEU A 149 -25.83 11.75 2.17
C LEU A 149 -26.87 12.64 1.47
N ASP A 150 -28.02 12.08 1.15
CA ASP A 150 -29.07 12.76 0.39
C ASP A 150 -29.78 13.87 1.15
N ALA A 151 -29.87 13.77 2.47
CA ALA A 151 -30.40 14.83 3.32
C ALA A 151 -29.60 16.15 3.24
N ARG A 152 -28.41 16.13 2.62
CA ARG A 152 -27.50 17.27 2.44
C ARG A 152 -27.29 17.63 0.96
N ALA A 153 -28.05 17.01 0.06
CA ALA A 153 -27.96 17.30 -1.36
C ALA A 153 -28.46 18.71 -1.66
N GLN A 154 -27.74 19.44 -2.51
CA GLN A 154 -28.26 20.63 -3.17
C GLN A 154 -28.80 20.24 -4.55
N GLN A 155 -30.08 20.50 -4.79
CA GLN A 155 -30.74 20.24 -6.06
C GLN A 155 -30.78 21.53 -6.88
N HIS A 156 -30.22 21.51 -8.09
CA HIS A 156 -30.28 22.61 -9.04
C HIS A 156 -30.73 22.06 -10.39
N ASP A 157 -31.94 22.37 -10.83
CA ASP A 157 -32.55 21.79 -12.04
C ASP A 157 -32.48 20.25 -12.03
N ASN A 158 -31.80 19.66 -13.02
CA ASN A 158 -31.56 18.21 -13.12
C ASN A 158 -30.25 17.77 -12.44
N LEU A 159 -29.56 18.66 -11.74
CA LEU A 159 -28.28 18.40 -11.07
C LEU A 159 -28.50 18.10 -9.58
N ARG A 160 -27.79 17.08 -9.09
CA ARG A 160 -27.73 16.75 -7.67
C ARG A 160 -26.29 16.84 -7.17
N LEU A 161 -26.02 17.84 -6.34
CA LEU A 161 -24.70 18.19 -5.83
C LEU A 161 -24.59 17.81 -4.35
N TYR A 162 -23.44 17.27 -3.95
CA TYR A 162 -23.12 17.00 -2.55
C TYR A 162 -21.95 17.90 -2.10
N PRO A 163 -22.23 19.15 -1.68
CA PRO A 163 -21.19 20.09 -1.29
C PRO A 163 -20.65 19.80 0.11
N PHE A 164 -19.42 20.21 0.32
CA PHE A 164 -18.84 20.43 1.62
C PHE A 164 -19.32 21.78 2.16
N GLU A 165 -19.81 21.76 3.40
CA GLU A 165 -20.35 22.94 4.09
C GLU A 165 -19.31 23.62 4.99
N PHE A 166 -18.03 23.26 4.85
CA PHE A 166 -16.90 23.84 5.60
C PHE A 166 -15.80 24.29 4.65
N ASP A 167 -15.03 25.28 5.08
CA ASP A 167 -13.85 25.76 4.37
C ASP A 167 -12.75 24.68 4.42
N TYR A 168 -12.10 24.42 3.30
CA TYR A 168 -10.94 23.52 3.25
C TYR A 168 -9.65 24.32 3.10
N THR A 169 -8.79 24.23 4.10
CA THR A 169 -7.46 24.87 4.10
C THR A 169 -6.39 23.82 4.31
N GLY A 170 -6.05 23.07 3.25
CA GLY A 170 -5.04 21.99 3.30
C GLY A 170 -3.59 22.49 3.25
N PRO A 171 -2.59 21.59 3.30
CA PRO A 171 -1.17 21.96 3.11
C PRO A 171 -0.87 22.46 1.69
N TRP A 172 -1.83 22.32 0.79
CA TRP A 172 -1.76 22.72 -0.61
C TRP A 172 -1.90 24.23 -0.80
N PRO A 173 -1.45 24.78 -1.94
CA PRO A 173 -1.44 26.22 -2.20
C PRO A 173 -2.81 26.79 -2.59
N TYR A 174 -3.88 26.19 -2.07
CA TYR A 174 -5.26 26.55 -2.33
C TYR A 174 -6.11 26.28 -1.09
N SER A 175 -7.10 27.11 -0.88
CA SER A 175 -8.19 26.84 0.05
C SER A 175 -9.53 26.97 -0.67
N LEU A 176 -10.53 26.20 -0.22
CA LEU A 176 -11.87 26.23 -0.79
C LEU A 176 -12.80 26.85 0.24
N LYS A 177 -13.58 27.83 -0.18
CA LYS A 177 -14.64 28.40 0.65
C LYS A 177 -15.90 27.59 0.49
N SER A 178 -16.55 27.32 1.62
CA SER A 178 -17.87 26.70 1.64
C SER A 178 -18.91 27.58 0.93
N PRO A 179 -19.88 27.00 0.20
CA PRO A 179 -19.94 25.59 -0.18
C PRO A 179 -19.06 25.27 -1.39
N TRP A 180 -18.43 24.09 -1.40
CA TRP A 180 -17.65 23.61 -2.55
C TRP A 180 -17.92 22.13 -2.81
N ILE A 181 -17.76 21.69 -4.07
CA ILE A 181 -17.98 20.29 -4.46
C ILE A 181 -16.65 19.62 -4.78
N SER A 182 -16.59 18.28 -4.69
CA SER A 182 -15.39 17.53 -5.07
C SER A 182 -15.75 16.47 -6.10
N ALA A 183 -14.93 16.33 -7.16
CA ALA A 183 -15.08 15.23 -8.11
C ALA A 183 -15.04 13.85 -7.42
N LEU A 184 -14.18 13.70 -6.41
CA LEU A 184 -14.06 12.46 -5.65
C LEU A 184 -15.38 12.13 -4.95
N SER A 185 -15.93 13.08 -4.20
CA SER A 185 -17.20 12.89 -3.47
C SER A 185 -18.37 12.65 -4.41
N GLN A 186 -18.47 13.42 -5.50
CA GLN A 186 -19.51 13.24 -6.52
C GLN A 186 -19.39 11.88 -7.21
N GLY A 187 -18.17 11.43 -7.52
CA GLY A 187 -17.90 10.10 -8.07
C GLY A 187 -18.31 8.98 -7.12
N LEU A 188 -17.94 9.07 -5.84
CA LEU A 188 -18.34 8.08 -4.84
C LEU A 188 -19.85 8.05 -4.62
N ALA A 189 -20.50 9.22 -4.61
CA ALA A 189 -21.96 9.31 -4.52
C ALA A 189 -22.66 8.70 -5.75
N LEU A 190 -22.13 8.96 -6.95
CA LEU A 190 -22.60 8.36 -8.19
C LEU A 190 -22.49 6.84 -8.14
N ALA A 191 -21.34 6.33 -7.70
CA ALA A 191 -21.11 4.91 -7.54
C ALA A 191 -22.07 4.29 -6.52
N LEU A 192 -22.25 4.92 -5.35
CA LEU A 192 -23.16 4.42 -4.31
C LEU A 192 -24.58 4.26 -4.85
N ASN A 193 -25.14 5.30 -5.48
CA ASN A 193 -26.48 5.26 -6.02
C ASN A 193 -26.60 4.28 -7.20
N THR A 194 -25.59 4.19 -8.05
CA THR A 194 -25.53 3.19 -9.14
C THR A 194 -25.56 1.76 -8.58
N GLN A 195 -24.76 1.46 -7.55
CA GLN A 195 -24.70 0.14 -6.93
C GLN A 195 -25.96 -0.18 -6.13
N LEU A 196 -26.57 0.80 -5.44
CA LEU A 196 -27.86 0.63 -4.79
C LEU A 196 -28.97 0.33 -5.79
N PHE A 197 -28.98 1.00 -6.95
CA PHE A 197 -29.91 0.64 -8.02
C PHE A 197 -29.66 -0.79 -8.51
N VAL A 198 -28.41 -1.18 -8.73
CA VAL A 198 -28.06 -2.55 -9.16
C VAL A 198 -28.56 -3.59 -8.14
N ALA A 199 -28.35 -3.35 -6.85
CA ALA A 199 -28.69 -4.27 -5.76
C ALA A 199 -30.20 -4.32 -5.43
N THR A 200 -30.91 -3.19 -5.52
CA THR A 200 -32.30 -3.07 -5.02
C THR A 200 -33.33 -2.92 -6.14
N LYS A 201 -32.91 -2.52 -7.34
CA LYS A 201 -33.76 -2.14 -8.48
C LYS A 201 -34.74 -0.98 -8.19
N LYS A 202 -34.54 -0.21 -7.12
CA LYS A 202 -35.40 0.95 -6.79
C LYS A 202 -35.11 2.12 -7.74
N ALA A 203 -36.14 2.63 -8.41
CA ALA A 203 -36.03 3.70 -9.41
C ALA A 203 -35.44 5.00 -8.86
N ASP A 204 -35.72 5.33 -7.60
CA ASP A 204 -35.17 6.52 -6.92
C ASP A 204 -33.63 6.56 -6.97
N TYR A 205 -32.95 5.43 -6.78
CA TYR A 205 -31.49 5.38 -6.91
C TYR A 205 -30.99 5.57 -8.35
N ALA A 206 -31.75 5.13 -9.35
CA ALA A 206 -31.43 5.41 -10.75
C ALA A 206 -31.58 6.89 -11.07
N ASP A 207 -32.65 7.53 -10.58
CA ASP A 207 -32.91 8.95 -10.83
C ASP A 207 -31.86 9.84 -10.13
N ARG A 208 -31.48 9.49 -8.90
CA ARG A 208 -30.34 10.12 -8.20
C ARG A 208 -29.04 9.92 -8.97
N ALA A 209 -28.74 8.70 -9.40
CA ALA A 209 -27.52 8.42 -10.17
C ALA A 209 -27.45 9.27 -11.45
N ARG A 210 -28.55 9.42 -12.19
CA ARG A 210 -28.62 10.29 -13.37
C ARG A 210 -28.40 11.76 -13.03
N ALA A 211 -29.04 12.26 -11.96
CA ALA A 211 -28.89 13.65 -11.54
C ALA A 211 -27.47 13.97 -11.05
N ILE A 212 -26.78 13.00 -10.44
CA ILE A 212 -25.36 13.13 -10.06
C ILE A 212 -24.47 13.07 -11.31
N ALA A 213 -24.72 12.12 -12.23
CA ALA A 213 -23.94 11.98 -13.46
C ALA A 213 -23.98 13.25 -14.32
N ALA A 214 -25.11 13.95 -14.36
CA ALA A 214 -25.25 15.23 -15.06
C ALA A 214 -24.25 16.30 -14.57
N THR A 215 -23.81 16.23 -13.30
CA THR A 215 -22.83 17.18 -12.73
C THR A 215 -21.43 17.05 -13.33
N PHE A 216 -21.10 15.92 -13.96
CA PHE A 216 -19.80 15.71 -14.63
C PHE A 216 -19.62 16.58 -15.89
N SER A 217 -20.69 17.23 -16.38
CA SER A 217 -20.59 18.22 -17.44
C SER A 217 -20.51 19.66 -16.94
N LEU A 218 -20.62 19.89 -15.63
CA LEU A 218 -20.57 21.25 -15.06
C LEU A 218 -19.11 21.72 -14.98
N PRO A 219 -18.72 22.79 -15.71
CA PRO A 219 -17.35 23.32 -15.66
C PRO A 219 -17.04 23.98 -14.31
N ILE A 220 -15.76 24.00 -13.93
CA ILE A 220 -15.29 24.65 -12.69
C ILE A 220 -15.69 26.13 -12.63
N GLU A 221 -15.69 26.80 -13.78
CA GLU A 221 -16.07 28.22 -13.91
C GLU A 221 -17.55 28.46 -13.58
N GLN A 222 -18.37 27.41 -13.54
CA GLN A 222 -19.80 27.44 -13.21
C GLN A 222 -20.10 26.78 -11.85
N GLY A 223 -19.09 26.64 -10.99
CA GLY A 223 -19.21 25.97 -9.69
C GLY A 223 -19.19 24.43 -9.79
N GLY A 224 -18.78 23.89 -10.93
CA GLY A 224 -18.60 22.46 -11.18
C GLY A 224 -17.23 21.94 -10.75
N PHE A 225 -16.90 20.72 -11.21
CA PHE A 225 -15.60 20.10 -10.99
C PHE A 225 -14.94 19.58 -12.28
N ALA A 226 -15.60 19.74 -13.44
CA ALA A 226 -15.05 19.34 -14.72
C ALA A 226 -14.12 20.43 -15.27
N ARG A 227 -12.85 20.08 -15.49
CA ARG A 227 -11.89 20.93 -16.20
C ARG A 227 -11.77 20.44 -17.63
N PHE A 228 -12.17 21.27 -18.58
CA PHE A 228 -11.99 20.99 -20.00
C PHE A 228 -10.68 21.63 -20.49
N ASP A 229 -9.72 20.78 -20.86
CA ASP A 229 -8.43 21.15 -21.42
C ASP A 229 -8.39 20.83 -22.92
N SER A 230 -7.34 21.26 -23.63
CA SER A 230 -7.09 20.83 -25.02
C SER A 230 -6.94 19.32 -25.19
N ASP A 231 -6.51 18.63 -24.12
CA ASP A 231 -6.21 17.20 -24.13
C ASP A 231 -7.43 16.34 -23.76
N GLY A 232 -8.55 16.93 -23.34
CA GLY A 232 -9.73 16.21 -22.87
C GLY A 232 -10.33 16.83 -21.61
N VAL A 233 -10.94 16.00 -20.76
CA VAL A 233 -11.54 16.45 -19.49
C VAL A 233 -10.87 15.78 -18.29
N GLN A 234 -10.60 16.55 -17.24
CA GLN A 234 -10.21 16.05 -15.93
C GLN A 234 -11.25 16.44 -14.89
N PHE A 235 -11.57 15.52 -13.99
CA PHE A 235 -12.45 15.80 -12.86
C PHE A 235 -11.59 16.15 -11.64
N GLU A 236 -11.72 17.38 -11.15
CA GLU A 236 -10.88 17.94 -10.08
C GLU A 236 -11.46 17.60 -8.70
N GLU A 237 -10.68 16.86 -7.87
CA GLU A 237 -11.00 16.69 -6.44
C GLU A 237 -11.08 18.05 -5.76
N TYR A 238 -10.09 18.86 -6.11
CA TYR A 238 -9.78 20.26 -5.84
C TYR A 238 -10.33 21.31 -6.83
N PRO A 239 -11.62 21.66 -6.98
CA PRO A 239 -12.03 22.58 -8.07
C PRO A 239 -11.68 24.04 -7.74
N VAL A 240 -10.42 24.39 -7.96
CA VAL A 240 -9.91 25.77 -7.91
C VAL A 240 -9.45 26.19 -9.31
N SER A 241 -9.21 27.49 -9.51
CA SER A 241 -8.79 28.03 -10.81
C SER A 241 -7.48 27.38 -11.29
N THR A 242 -6.51 27.23 -10.40
CA THR A 242 -5.24 26.53 -10.65
C THR A 242 -5.48 25.02 -10.73
N PRO A 243 -5.08 24.32 -11.80
CA PRO A 243 -5.27 22.88 -11.90
C PRO A 243 -4.56 22.11 -10.78
N THR A 244 -5.31 21.33 -10.01
CA THR A 244 -4.76 20.50 -8.93
C THR A 244 -4.48 19.08 -9.41
N ARG A 245 -5.38 18.53 -10.22
CA ARG A 245 -5.26 17.24 -10.90
C ARG A 245 -4.79 16.15 -9.92
N VAL A 246 -5.50 16.02 -8.81
CA VAL A 246 -5.25 14.97 -7.81
C VAL A 246 -5.56 13.61 -8.45
N LEU A 247 -4.60 12.68 -8.41
CA LEU A 247 -4.64 11.44 -9.19
C LEU A 247 -5.82 10.57 -8.76
N ASN A 248 -5.90 10.24 -7.47
CA ASN A 248 -6.92 9.33 -6.95
C ASN A 248 -8.33 9.92 -7.12
N GLY A 249 -8.52 11.21 -6.83
CA GLY A 249 -9.81 11.86 -7.00
C GLY A 249 -10.32 11.84 -8.43
N GLY A 250 -9.47 12.20 -9.40
CA GLY A 250 -9.83 12.14 -10.81
C GLY A 250 -10.07 10.72 -11.31
N ALA A 251 -9.27 9.75 -10.86
CA ALA A 251 -9.39 8.35 -11.29
C ALA A 251 -10.67 7.70 -10.75
N ILE A 252 -10.99 7.91 -9.47
CA ILE A 252 -12.22 7.42 -8.84
C ILE A 252 -13.45 8.02 -9.51
N ALA A 253 -13.45 9.34 -9.77
CA ALA A 253 -14.55 9.99 -10.48
C ALA A 253 -14.76 9.41 -11.89
N THR A 254 -13.65 9.18 -12.61
CA THR A 254 -13.68 8.58 -13.96
C THR A 254 -14.23 7.15 -13.94
N LEU A 255 -13.77 6.31 -13.00
CA LEU A 255 -14.26 4.93 -12.87
C LEU A 255 -15.74 4.88 -12.45
N ALA A 256 -16.19 5.79 -11.57
CA ALA A 256 -17.60 5.89 -11.20
C ALA A 256 -18.49 6.25 -12.40
N LEU A 257 -18.03 7.18 -13.25
CA LEU A 257 -18.73 7.55 -14.48
C LEU A 257 -18.77 6.38 -15.48
N ALA A 258 -17.70 5.58 -15.55
CA ALA A 258 -17.64 4.36 -16.37
C ALA A 258 -18.65 3.31 -15.91
N ASP A 259 -18.70 3.03 -14.60
CA ASP A 259 -19.66 2.11 -14.02
C ASP A 259 -21.10 2.58 -14.25
N PHE A 260 -21.39 3.87 -14.06
CA PHE A 260 -22.69 4.47 -14.39
C PHE A 260 -23.05 4.31 -15.86
N SER A 261 -22.13 4.67 -16.77
CA SER A 261 -22.34 4.56 -18.22
C SER A 261 -22.65 3.11 -18.64
N ARG A 262 -21.95 2.14 -18.05
CA ARG A 262 -22.19 0.71 -18.30
C ARG A 262 -23.56 0.23 -17.82
N VAL A 263 -24.00 0.70 -16.66
CA VAL A 263 -25.29 0.30 -16.06
C VAL A 263 -26.48 0.95 -16.77
N PHE A 264 -26.36 2.22 -17.16
CA PHE A 264 -27.50 2.99 -17.68
C PHE A 264 -27.44 3.28 -19.19
N GLY A 265 -26.32 3.00 -19.87
CA GLY A 265 -26.15 3.25 -21.31
C GLY A 265 -26.21 4.73 -21.68
N ASP A 266 -25.73 5.61 -20.80
CA ASP A 266 -25.87 7.06 -20.96
C ASP A 266 -24.87 7.64 -22.00
N PRO A 267 -25.35 8.25 -23.10
CA PRO A 267 -24.47 8.72 -24.18
C PRO A 267 -23.61 9.92 -23.79
N GLN A 268 -24.08 10.76 -22.85
CA GLN A 268 -23.32 11.92 -22.38
C GLN A 268 -22.16 11.48 -21.48
N ALA A 269 -22.41 10.53 -20.58
CA ALA A 269 -21.38 9.87 -19.78
C ALA A 269 -20.35 9.17 -20.68
N ALA A 270 -20.80 8.44 -21.72
CA ALA A 270 -19.91 7.81 -22.70
C ALA A 270 -19.02 8.82 -23.44
N HIS A 271 -19.57 9.99 -23.82
CA HIS A 271 -18.79 11.06 -24.44
C HIS A 271 -17.75 11.65 -23.49
N LEU A 272 -18.14 11.97 -22.25
CA LEU A 272 -17.21 12.45 -21.22
C LEU A 272 -16.10 11.44 -20.92
N LEU A 273 -16.38 10.14 -20.93
CA LEU A 273 -15.38 9.09 -20.74
C LEU A 273 -14.34 9.07 -21.86
N GLN A 274 -14.74 9.35 -23.11
CA GLN A 274 -13.78 9.48 -24.21
C GLN A 274 -12.86 10.70 -24.03
N LEU A 275 -13.41 11.82 -23.56
CA LEU A 275 -12.61 13.00 -23.21
C LEU A 275 -11.67 12.71 -22.03
N ALA A 276 -12.14 11.99 -21.01
CA ALA A 276 -11.33 11.64 -19.83
C ALA A 276 -10.21 10.67 -20.22
N ARG A 277 -10.49 9.67 -21.06
CA ARG A 277 -9.49 8.78 -21.64
C ARG A 277 -8.38 9.57 -22.33
N SER A 278 -8.76 10.51 -23.20
CA SER A 278 -7.81 11.32 -23.97
C SER A 278 -6.89 12.11 -23.03
N TRP A 279 -7.47 12.68 -21.98
CA TRP A 279 -6.71 13.42 -20.97
C TRP A 279 -5.73 12.52 -20.22
N TRP A 280 -6.19 11.37 -19.71
CA TRP A 280 -5.36 10.40 -18.98
C TRP A 280 -4.21 9.87 -19.85
N GLU A 281 -4.50 9.46 -21.09
CA GLU A 281 -3.48 8.98 -22.02
C GLU A 281 -2.46 10.08 -22.34
N ALA A 282 -2.87 11.34 -22.47
CA ALA A 282 -1.95 12.46 -22.69
C ALA A 282 -1.09 12.77 -21.45
N ASN A 283 -1.68 12.73 -20.25
CA ASN A 283 -1.09 13.34 -19.05
C ASN A 283 -0.51 12.36 -18.02
N ILE A 284 -0.79 11.04 -18.10
CA ILE A 284 -0.36 10.08 -17.07
C ILE A 284 1.16 10.10 -16.79
N ALA A 285 1.98 10.33 -17.82
CA ALA A 285 3.44 10.36 -17.69
C ALA A 285 3.94 11.49 -16.77
N ARG A 286 3.14 12.54 -16.59
CA ARG A 286 3.48 13.67 -15.71
C ARG A 286 3.42 13.31 -14.22
N TYR A 287 2.72 12.22 -13.89
CA TYR A 287 2.69 11.69 -12.54
C TYR A 287 3.88 10.76 -12.26
N ASP A 288 4.70 10.40 -13.26
CA ASP A 288 5.89 9.56 -13.02
C ASP A 288 7.03 10.45 -12.51
N VAL A 289 7.35 10.30 -11.22
CA VAL A 289 8.29 11.17 -10.52
C VAL A 289 9.47 10.38 -10.00
N THR A 290 10.68 10.87 -10.32
CA THR A 290 11.91 10.44 -9.65
C THR A 290 12.18 11.37 -8.47
N SER A 291 12.47 10.83 -7.30
CA SER A 291 12.87 11.59 -6.11
C SER A 291 14.16 10.98 -5.53
N PRO A 292 15.07 11.78 -4.95
CA PRO A 292 16.23 11.25 -4.21
C PRO A 292 15.85 10.28 -3.08
N ASP A 293 14.64 10.42 -2.54
CA ASP A 293 14.14 9.58 -1.44
C ASP A 293 13.74 8.16 -1.90
N TYR A 294 13.53 7.97 -3.21
CA TYR A 294 13.05 6.71 -3.77
C TYR A 294 13.98 6.23 -4.90
N PRO A 295 14.52 5.00 -4.80
CA PRO A 295 15.42 4.46 -5.81
C PRO A 295 14.76 4.16 -7.17
N PHE A 296 13.42 4.27 -7.25
CA PHE A 296 12.63 4.02 -8.46
C PHE A 296 11.58 5.12 -8.65
N PRO A 297 11.11 5.33 -9.90
CA PRO A 297 10.04 6.30 -10.16
C PRO A 297 8.71 5.89 -9.53
N VAL A 298 8.10 6.84 -8.83
CA VAL A 298 6.86 6.69 -8.07
C VAL A 298 5.76 7.58 -8.65
N SER A 299 4.51 7.28 -8.33
CA SER A 299 3.39 8.14 -8.70
C SER A 299 3.38 9.41 -7.83
N ALA A 300 3.29 10.58 -8.46
CA ALA A 300 2.84 11.80 -7.79
C ALA A 300 1.40 11.65 -7.31
N TYR A 301 1.09 12.28 -6.18
CA TYR A 301 -0.27 12.43 -5.67
C TYR A 301 -1.11 13.39 -6.53
N SER A 302 -0.51 14.48 -6.99
CA SER A 302 -1.18 15.57 -7.69
C SER A 302 -0.22 16.24 -8.67
N LEU A 303 -0.74 16.86 -9.73
CA LEU A 303 0.03 17.73 -10.63
C LEU A 303 -0.09 19.23 -10.28
N ALA A 304 -0.60 19.54 -9.08
CA ALA A 304 -0.68 20.90 -8.60
C ALA A 304 0.74 21.50 -8.57
N SER A 305 0.91 22.68 -9.18
CA SER A 305 2.10 23.47 -8.94
C SER A 305 2.13 23.86 -7.47
N LYS A 306 3.27 23.71 -6.80
CA LYS A 306 3.45 24.31 -5.48
C LYS A 306 3.31 25.83 -5.58
N ARG A 307 2.83 26.49 -4.52
CA ARG A 307 2.92 27.94 -4.42
C ARG A 307 4.39 28.36 -4.45
N ASN A 308 4.69 29.43 -5.16
CA ASN A 308 5.92 30.19 -4.97
C ASN A 308 5.82 31.00 -3.68
N GLU A 309 5.74 30.31 -2.55
CA GLU A 309 5.56 30.93 -1.25
C GLU A 309 6.89 31.24 -0.60
N LEU A 310 7.04 32.49 -0.17
CA LEU A 310 8.12 32.95 0.67
C LEU A 310 7.61 32.96 2.11
N LEU A 311 8.14 32.06 2.94
CA LEU A 311 7.77 31.95 4.34
C LEU A 311 8.73 32.77 5.21
N PHE A 312 8.19 33.77 5.87
CA PHE A 312 8.89 34.62 6.82
C PHE A 312 8.44 34.32 8.24
N HIS A 313 9.24 34.74 9.20
CA HIS A 313 8.76 34.94 10.56
C HIS A 313 9.45 36.11 11.25
N LEU A 314 8.71 36.73 12.19
CA LEU A 314 9.25 37.65 13.17
C LEU A 314 9.61 36.85 14.43
N ARG A 315 10.81 37.08 14.96
CA ARG A 315 11.34 36.39 16.14
C ARG A 315 12.01 37.35 17.11
N GLY A 316 11.74 37.18 18.41
CA GLY A 316 12.41 37.90 19.49
C GLY A 316 11.61 37.81 20.79
N ASP A 317 12.23 38.25 21.90
CA ASP A 317 11.68 38.11 23.25
C ASP A 317 10.90 39.36 23.71
N SER A 318 10.36 40.15 22.77
CA SER A 318 9.63 41.39 23.07
C SER A 318 8.25 41.40 22.43
N PRO A 319 7.21 41.84 23.16
CA PRO A 319 5.91 42.05 22.58
C PRO A 319 5.95 43.16 21.51
N ALA A 320 5.22 42.96 20.43
CA ALA A 320 5.12 43.95 19.35
C ALA A 320 3.75 43.90 18.67
N LEU A 321 3.15 45.06 18.45
CA LEU A 321 1.88 45.19 17.74
C LEU A 321 2.11 45.37 16.25
N VAL A 322 1.91 44.31 15.47
CA VAL A 322 2.07 44.35 14.02
C VAL A 322 0.76 44.81 13.40
N ASP A 323 0.83 45.87 12.60
CA ASP A 323 -0.28 46.48 11.86
C ASP A 323 -0.35 45.94 10.43
N SER A 324 0.75 46.05 9.68
CA SER A 324 0.75 45.62 8.29
C SER A 324 2.13 45.16 7.83
N ILE A 325 2.12 44.28 6.84
CA ILE A 325 3.33 43.80 6.16
C ILE A 325 3.14 44.02 4.67
N THR A 326 4.07 44.72 4.03
CA THR A 326 4.00 45.02 2.60
C THR A 326 5.28 44.59 1.90
N TRP A 327 5.13 43.82 0.82
CA TRP A 327 6.21 43.45 -0.07
C TRP A 327 6.12 44.26 -1.35
N THR A 328 7.26 44.77 -1.84
CA THR A 328 7.36 45.40 -3.15
C THR A 328 8.47 44.70 -3.94
N PHE A 329 8.09 44.07 -5.05
CA PHE A 329 8.99 43.33 -5.92
C PHE A 329 9.61 44.23 -6.99
N ALA A 330 10.76 43.86 -7.54
CA ALA A 330 11.44 44.60 -8.61
C ALA A 330 10.59 44.78 -9.88
N THR A 331 9.57 43.94 -10.07
CA THR A 331 8.57 44.03 -11.16
C THR A 331 7.63 45.24 -11.01
N GLY A 332 7.66 45.92 -9.85
CA GLY A 332 6.70 46.95 -9.48
C GLY A 332 5.43 46.39 -8.82
N ARG A 333 5.29 45.06 -8.71
CA ARG A 333 4.18 44.44 -8.00
C ARG A 333 4.31 44.67 -6.49
N SER A 334 3.22 45.03 -5.84
CA SER A 334 3.15 45.21 -4.39
C SER A 334 2.03 44.36 -3.80
N VAL A 335 2.32 43.68 -2.70
CA VAL A 335 1.35 42.85 -1.94
C VAL A 335 1.36 43.33 -0.49
N SER A 336 0.19 43.50 0.10
CA SER A 336 0.06 43.97 1.49
C SER A 336 -0.85 43.05 2.29
N LEU A 337 -0.41 42.71 3.49
CA LEU A 337 -1.14 42.00 4.54
C LEU A 337 -1.54 43.01 5.62
N ASP A 338 -2.84 43.15 5.85
CA ASP A 338 -3.43 43.86 6.98
C ASP A 338 -3.53 42.88 8.16
N VAL A 339 -2.68 43.06 9.17
CA VAL A 339 -2.49 42.11 10.27
C VAL A 339 -3.53 42.39 11.35
N GLY A 340 -4.33 41.38 11.68
CA GLY A 340 -5.48 41.48 12.58
C GLY A 340 -6.80 41.76 11.85
N ALA A 341 -6.80 41.99 10.54
CA ALA A 341 -8.02 42.04 9.76
C ALA A 341 -8.73 40.67 9.75
N ASN A 342 -10.03 40.68 9.45
CA ASN A 342 -10.77 39.45 9.29
C ASN A 342 -10.26 38.68 8.05
N GLY A 343 -9.79 37.44 8.24
CA GLY A 343 -9.18 36.62 7.19
C GLY A 343 -7.71 36.94 6.90
N ASP A 344 -7.00 37.56 7.84
CA ASP A 344 -5.54 37.75 7.74
C ASP A 344 -4.75 36.43 7.81
N ASP A 345 -5.38 35.36 8.29
CA ASP A 345 -4.94 33.97 8.26
C ASP A 345 -5.51 33.16 7.07
N ASP A 346 -6.26 33.80 6.16
CA ASP A 346 -6.82 33.14 5.00
C ASP A 346 -5.74 32.84 3.96
N ARG A 347 -5.38 31.56 3.86
CA ARG A 347 -4.35 31.07 2.95
C ARG A 347 -4.72 31.23 1.47
N ASN A 348 -5.93 31.67 1.11
CA ASN A 348 -6.26 32.07 -0.26
C ASN A 348 -5.69 33.43 -0.67
N HIS A 349 -5.43 34.31 0.30
CA HIS A 349 -4.85 35.61 -0.01
C HIS A 349 -3.40 35.46 -0.45
N GLU A 350 -2.94 36.35 -1.34
CA GLU A 350 -1.54 36.36 -1.79
C GLU A 350 -0.55 36.52 -0.64
N SER A 351 -1.00 37.04 0.50
CA SER A 351 -0.27 37.09 1.77
C SER A 351 -1.18 36.79 2.96
N TYR A 352 -0.65 36.09 3.97
CA TYR A 352 -1.41 35.68 5.17
C TYR A 352 -0.47 35.35 6.34
N ILE A 353 -1.00 35.28 7.56
CA ILE A 353 -0.30 34.77 8.75
C ILE A 353 -0.56 33.28 8.96
N TRP A 354 0.39 32.55 9.54
CA TRP A 354 0.10 31.21 10.06
C TRP A 354 -0.32 31.30 11.51
N LEU A 355 -1.61 31.08 11.79
CA LEU A 355 -2.21 31.23 13.11
C LEU A 355 -2.56 29.88 13.73
N ASN A 356 -1.77 29.46 14.70
CA ASN A 356 -2.00 28.31 15.56
C ASN A 356 -1.28 28.54 16.90
N GLN A 357 -2.04 28.87 17.94
CA GLN A 357 -1.50 29.24 19.25
C GLN A 357 -0.79 28.09 19.98
N THR A 358 -0.98 26.83 19.55
CA THR A 358 -0.20 25.70 20.07
C THR A 358 1.26 25.76 19.62
N TYR A 359 1.51 26.28 18.42
CA TYR A 359 2.84 26.24 17.79
C TYR A 359 3.50 27.60 17.65
N GLN A 360 2.71 28.67 17.48
CA GLN A 360 3.16 29.99 17.05
C GLN A 360 2.75 31.07 18.05
N ASN A 361 3.39 32.23 17.95
CA ASN A 361 3.30 33.28 18.95
C ASN A 361 2.47 34.51 18.53
N TRP A 362 1.62 34.34 17.50
CA TRP A 362 0.60 35.33 17.15
C TRP A 362 -0.51 35.39 18.21
N GLY A 363 -0.68 36.56 18.80
CA GLY A 363 -1.75 36.88 19.73
C GLY A 363 -3.11 37.12 19.07
N THR A 364 -4.07 37.54 19.89
CA THR A 364 -5.42 37.89 19.43
C THR A 364 -5.41 39.21 18.64
N SER A 365 -6.27 39.27 17.62
CA SER A 365 -6.52 40.52 16.90
C SER A 365 -7.21 41.55 17.80
N ARG A 366 -6.82 42.83 17.68
CA ARG A 366 -7.48 43.96 18.32
C ARG A 366 -7.34 45.23 17.48
N ILE A 367 -8.13 46.25 17.80
CA ILE A 367 -8.04 47.57 17.17
C ILE A 367 -7.25 48.52 18.08
N VAL A 368 -6.21 49.16 17.54
CA VAL A 368 -5.39 50.16 18.23
C VAL A 368 -5.28 51.39 17.34
N ALA A 369 -5.66 52.56 17.87
CA ALA A 369 -5.66 53.83 17.13
C ALA A 369 -6.35 53.79 15.74
N GLY A 370 -7.39 52.94 15.61
CA GLY A 370 -8.16 52.79 14.36
C GLY A 370 -7.61 51.78 13.36
N ALA A 371 -6.48 51.13 13.66
CA ALA A 371 -5.92 50.04 12.85
C ALA A 371 -6.12 48.68 13.51
N THR A 372 -6.35 47.67 12.70
CA THR A 372 -6.28 46.26 13.10
C THR A 372 -4.83 45.89 13.36
N VAL A 373 -4.58 45.19 14.47
CA VAL A 373 -3.25 44.71 14.83
C VAL A 373 -3.31 43.32 15.46
N ARG A 374 -2.20 42.59 15.40
CA ARG A 374 -1.92 41.45 16.29
C ARG A 374 -0.66 41.67 17.08
N GLU A 375 -0.68 41.21 18.32
CA GLU A 375 0.51 41.20 19.19
C GLU A 375 1.36 39.96 18.89
N ILE A 376 2.68 40.11 18.77
CA ILE A 376 3.63 39.02 18.97
C ILE A 376 3.72 38.81 20.47
N VAL A 377 3.39 37.63 20.97
CA VAL A 377 3.41 37.31 22.41
C VAL A 377 4.59 36.40 22.70
N PRO A 378 5.70 36.89 23.29
CA PRO A 378 6.87 36.06 23.55
C PRO A 378 6.53 34.78 24.33
N HIS A 379 7.15 33.68 23.93
CA HIS A 379 6.99 32.34 24.53
C HIS A 379 5.59 31.73 24.39
N LEU A 380 4.72 32.31 23.56
CA LEU A 380 3.47 31.68 23.16
C LEU A 380 3.73 30.60 22.10
N GLY A 381 3.14 29.42 22.30
CA GLY A 381 3.29 28.28 21.41
C GLY A 381 4.68 27.61 21.47
N ARG A 382 4.79 26.43 20.86
CA ARG A 382 5.99 25.57 20.93
C ARG A 382 7.23 26.17 20.24
N TYR A 383 7.07 26.93 19.17
CA TYR A 383 8.17 27.38 18.31
C TYR A 383 8.53 28.86 18.45
N ASP A 384 7.78 29.60 19.28
CA ASP A 384 8.04 31.01 19.66
C ASP A 384 8.42 31.91 18.48
N HIS A 385 7.59 31.87 17.44
CA HIS A 385 7.74 32.71 16.25
C HIS A 385 6.39 33.18 15.70
N ALA A 386 6.42 34.31 14.99
CA ALA A 386 5.26 34.94 14.35
C ALA A 386 5.40 34.81 12.81
N PRO A 387 5.01 33.66 12.23
CA PRO A 387 5.17 33.36 10.82
C PRO A 387 4.09 33.97 9.93
N PHE A 388 4.51 34.36 8.74
CA PHE A 388 3.64 34.92 7.71
C PHE A 388 4.23 34.66 6.33
N SER A 389 3.40 34.75 5.29
CA SER A 389 3.76 34.31 3.95
C SER A 389 3.30 35.29 2.90
N VAL A 390 4.01 35.30 1.77
CA VAL A 390 3.61 35.96 0.54
C VAL A 390 3.87 35.04 -0.66
N THR A 391 2.99 35.10 -1.65
CA THR A 391 3.16 34.43 -2.93
C THR A 391 3.94 35.33 -3.86
N ALA A 392 5.09 34.87 -4.34
CA ALA A 392 5.87 35.55 -5.38
C ALA A 392 5.43 35.10 -6.78
N GLY A 393 5.24 36.07 -7.67
CA GLY A 393 5.08 35.81 -9.10
C GLY A 393 6.36 35.21 -9.71
N ARG A 394 6.23 34.60 -10.89
CA ARG A 394 7.38 33.97 -11.58
C ARG A 394 8.54 34.94 -11.84
N ASP A 395 8.22 36.19 -12.18
CA ASP A 395 9.20 37.22 -12.50
C ASP A 395 9.59 38.09 -11.28
N ASP A 396 8.91 37.90 -10.14
CA ASP A 396 9.13 38.71 -8.93
C ASP A 396 10.51 38.48 -8.30
N THR A 397 11.18 37.38 -8.64
CA THR A 397 12.53 37.03 -8.15
C THR A 397 13.65 37.41 -9.12
N VAL A 398 13.33 38.10 -10.23
CA VAL A 398 14.36 38.58 -11.17
C VAL A 398 15.24 39.66 -10.54
N GLY A 399 14.69 40.46 -9.62
CA GLY A 399 15.42 41.50 -8.87
C GLY A 399 15.17 41.44 -7.36
N PRO A 400 15.74 42.37 -6.57
CA PRO A 400 15.52 42.42 -5.13
C PRO A 400 14.07 42.80 -4.80
N ALA A 401 13.60 42.39 -3.63
CA ALA A 401 12.32 42.82 -3.09
C ALA A 401 12.54 43.63 -1.81
N THR A 402 11.68 44.61 -1.54
CA THR A 402 11.62 45.26 -0.23
C THR A 402 10.46 44.69 0.57
N ILE A 403 10.66 44.55 1.86
CA ILE A 403 9.63 44.22 2.83
C ILE A 403 9.54 45.33 3.86
N ALA A 404 8.34 45.84 4.07
CA ALA A 404 8.02 46.82 5.06
C ALA A 404 7.11 46.22 6.13
N VAL A 405 7.53 46.25 7.39
CA VAL A 405 6.73 45.83 8.55
C VAL A 405 6.37 47.08 9.34
N THR A 406 5.08 47.33 9.49
CA THR A 406 4.52 48.46 10.23
C THR A 406 4.03 47.99 11.60
N PHE A 407 4.40 48.74 12.65
CA PHE A 407 4.03 48.46 14.02
C PHE A 407 3.25 49.65 14.62
N ARG A 408 2.30 49.35 15.53
CA ARG A 408 1.68 50.36 16.40
C ARG A 408 2.47 50.48 17.69
N GLY A 409 3.22 51.57 17.83
CA GLY A 409 4.33 51.67 18.79
C GLY A 409 5.58 50.90 18.33
N ILE A 410 6.70 51.10 19.02
CA ILE A 410 7.98 50.46 18.66
C ILE A 410 8.23 49.24 19.56
N PRO A 411 8.77 48.11 19.03
CA PRO A 411 9.20 46.98 19.85
C PRO A 411 10.19 47.40 20.96
N GLU A 412 9.99 46.89 22.17
CA GLU A 412 10.84 47.24 23.33
C GLU A 412 12.22 46.55 23.28
N ALA A 413 12.34 45.44 22.54
CA ALA A 413 13.60 44.80 22.20
C ALA A 413 13.67 44.46 20.69
N PRO A 414 14.89 44.31 20.13
CA PRO A 414 15.05 44.07 18.70
C PRO A 414 14.35 42.78 18.25
N LEU A 415 13.62 42.86 17.15
CA LEU A 415 13.04 41.70 16.48
C LEU A 415 13.91 41.31 15.28
N LYS A 416 14.00 40.02 14.99
CA LYS A 416 14.59 39.50 13.77
C LYS A 416 13.50 39.17 12.78
N LEU A 417 13.69 39.62 11.55
CA LEU A 417 12.94 39.12 10.40
C LEU A 417 13.80 38.04 9.74
N GLN A 418 13.28 36.83 9.64
CA GLN A 418 13.97 35.71 9.00
C GLN A 418 13.12 35.14 7.84
N LEU A 419 13.79 34.58 6.84
CA LEU A 419 13.21 33.93 5.66
C LEU A 419 13.63 32.46 5.64
N LEU A 420 12.68 31.55 5.37
CA LEU A 420 12.98 30.13 5.23
C LEU A 420 13.70 29.86 3.89
N VAL A 421 14.89 29.25 3.97
CA VAL A 421 15.73 28.88 2.82
C VAL A 421 16.33 27.49 3.07
N HIS A 422 16.05 26.52 2.21
CA HIS A 422 16.58 25.14 2.33
C HIS A 422 16.28 24.49 3.70
N GLY A 423 15.08 24.75 4.24
CA GLY A 423 14.65 24.22 5.53
C GLY A 423 15.27 24.92 6.75
N VAL A 424 16.06 25.99 6.54
CA VAL A 424 16.70 26.77 7.61
C VAL A 424 16.25 28.22 7.52
N TYR A 425 15.94 28.84 8.66
CA TYR A 425 15.61 30.27 8.71
C TYR A 425 16.88 31.12 8.69
N ILE A 426 16.96 32.03 7.73
CA ILE A 426 18.08 32.97 7.55
C ILE A 426 17.62 34.37 7.97
N ASP A 427 18.39 35.02 8.84
CA ASP A 427 18.18 36.41 9.23
C ASP A 427 18.30 37.32 8.00
N VAL A 428 17.22 38.00 7.61
CA VAL A 428 17.22 38.96 6.49
C VAL A 428 17.20 40.40 6.96
N ALA A 429 16.75 40.66 8.19
CA ALA A 429 16.85 41.97 8.82
C ALA A 429 16.77 41.91 10.34
N SER A 430 17.31 42.95 10.98
CA SER A 430 17.09 43.25 12.39
C SER A 430 16.24 44.52 12.49
N ILE A 431 15.10 44.40 13.15
CA ILE A 431 14.19 45.51 13.45
C ILE A 431 14.64 46.09 14.80
N PRO A 432 15.15 47.34 14.83
CA PRO A 432 15.70 47.93 16.04
C PRO A 432 14.62 48.20 17.09
N ALA A 433 15.04 48.25 18.35
CA ALA A 433 14.22 48.74 19.46
C ALA A 433 14.49 50.22 19.69
N GLU A 434 13.43 51.03 19.78
CA GLU A 434 13.48 52.42 20.24
C GLU A 434 12.28 52.64 21.15
N ARG A 435 12.47 53.09 22.39
CA ARG A 435 11.34 53.29 23.30
C ARG A 435 10.53 54.53 22.85
N SER A 436 9.39 54.33 22.18
CA SER A 436 8.51 55.40 21.69
C SER A 436 7.08 54.91 21.50
N ASP A 437 6.11 55.78 21.81
CA ASP A 437 4.68 55.56 21.58
C ASP A 437 4.25 55.85 20.12
N GLN A 438 5.20 56.19 19.25
CA GLN A 438 4.94 56.45 17.83
C GLN A 438 4.95 55.18 17.00
N ASP A 439 4.11 55.13 15.97
CA ASP A 439 4.11 54.05 14.98
C ASP A 439 5.47 53.96 14.27
N ALA A 440 5.98 52.73 14.13
CA ALA A 440 7.24 52.45 13.47
C ALA A 440 7.04 51.68 12.18
N LYS A 441 7.88 51.97 11.18
CA LYS A 441 7.94 51.21 9.93
C LYS A 441 9.38 50.77 9.68
N SER A 442 9.62 49.47 9.73
CA SER A 442 10.90 48.87 9.34
C SER A 442 10.86 48.50 7.86
N VAL A 443 11.84 48.93 7.07
CA VAL A 443 11.95 48.58 5.66
C VAL A 443 13.27 47.85 5.44
N SER A 444 13.21 46.66 4.86
CA SER A 444 14.36 45.80 4.61
C SER A 444 14.40 45.38 3.14
N THR A 445 15.59 45.23 2.58
CA THR A 445 15.78 44.76 1.20
C THR A 445 16.27 43.32 1.22
N ILE A 446 15.63 42.46 0.44
CA ILE A 446 15.97 41.06 0.27
C ILE A 446 16.59 40.90 -1.11
N SER A 447 17.77 40.27 -1.18
CA SER A 447 18.46 40.07 -2.45
C SER A 447 17.72 39.09 -3.35
N SER A 448 17.88 39.25 -4.67
CA SER A 448 17.28 38.35 -5.65
C SER A 448 17.76 36.90 -5.49
N GLU A 449 19.01 36.71 -5.10
CA GLU A 449 19.65 35.43 -4.85
C GLU A 449 18.96 34.70 -3.70
N LEU A 450 18.65 35.41 -2.61
CA LEU A 450 18.00 34.82 -1.45
C LEU A 450 16.53 34.49 -1.73
N LEU A 451 15.83 35.34 -2.48
CA LEU A 451 14.46 35.06 -2.95
C LEU A 451 14.41 33.81 -3.83
N ARG A 452 15.35 33.68 -4.77
CA ARG A 452 15.45 32.47 -5.62
C ARG A 452 15.77 31.24 -4.79
N ALA A 453 16.76 31.30 -3.90
CA ALA A 453 17.10 30.18 -3.02
C ALA A 453 15.93 29.73 -2.13
N ALA A 454 15.13 30.68 -1.62
CA ALA A 454 13.93 30.37 -0.85
C ALA A 454 12.91 29.58 -1.68
N LEU A 455 12.71 29.96 -2.95
CA LEU A 455 11.78 29.26 -3.84
C LEU A 455 12.35 27.94 -4.40
N GLU A 456 13.65 27.87 -4.69
CA GLU A 456 14.35 26.67 -5.17
C GLU A 456 14.42 25.57 -4.10
N SER A 457 14.37 25.95 -2.83
CA SER A 457 14.33 25.01 -1.72
C SER A 457 13.04 24.21 -1.58
N ALA A 458 12.02 24.53 -2.39
CA ALA A 458 10.86 23.67 -2.55
C ALA A 458 11.20 22.47 -3.44
N PRO A 459 10.76 21.24 -3.11
CA PRO A 459 10.92 20.11 -4.02
C PRO A 459 10.37 20.47 -5.40
N THR A 460 11.20 20.32 -6.43
CA THR A 460 10.91 20.68 -7.83
C THR A 460 9.95 19.69 -8.50
N HIS A 461 9.63 18.60 -7.81
CA HIS A 461 8.77 17.55 -8.30
C HIS A 461 7.33 17.71 -7.80
N PRO A 462 6.32 17.28 -8.57
CA PRO A 462 4.94 17.21 -8.12
C PRO A 462 4.84 16.47 -6.78
N PRO A 463 3.88 16.83 -5.91
CA PRO A 463 3.78 16.24 -4.58
C PRO A 463 3.68 14.72 -4.60
N ILE A 464 4.41 14.09 -3.69
CA ILE A 464 4.49 12.64 -3.52
C ILE A 464 3.88 12.29 -2.18
N GLU A 465 2.93 11.35 -2.16
CA GLU A 465 2.31 10.83 -0.94
C GLU A 465 2.45 9.31 -0.91
N PRO A 466 3.44 8.76 -0.17
CA PRO A 466 3.79 7.34 -0.24
C PRO A 466 2.63 6.40 0.10
N GLY A 467 1.72 6.83 0.98
CA GLY A 467 0.52 6.08 1.34
C GLY A 467 -0.44 5.80 0.17
N TYR A 468 -0.29 6.48 -0.98
CA TYR A 468 -1.13 6.29 -2.17
C TYR A 468 -0.44 5.51 -3.29
N PHE A 469 0.82 5.08 -3.17
CA PHE A 469 1.53 4.49 -4.32
C PHE A 469 0.85 3.23 -4.87
N ALA A 470 0.49 2.30 -3.99
CA ALA A 470 -0.20 1.08 -4.38
C ALA A 470 -1.64 1.35 -4.88
N ASP A 471 -2.32 2.34 -4.29
CA ASP A 471 -3.66 2.73 -4.73
C ASP A 471 -3.63 3.37 -6.11
N ASN A 472 -2.69 4.27 -6.35
CA ASN A 472 -2.50 4.92 -7.65
C ASN A 472 -2.17 3.89 -8.72
N ALA A 473 -1.29 2.92 -8.44
CA ALA A 473 -1.00 1.82 -9.34
C ALA A 473 -2.27 1.00 -9.67
N THR A 474 -3.09 0.69 -8.66
CA THR A 474 -4.34 -0.07 -8.82
C THR A 474 -5.39 0.71 -9.60
N LEU A 475 -5.63 1.99 -9.26
CA LEU A 475 -6.59 2.86 -9.95
C LEU A 475 -6.23 3.02 -11.42
N VAL A 476 -4.94 3.22 -11.72
CA VAL A 476 -4.48 3.39 -13.10
C VAL A 476 -4.55 2.08 -13.87
N ARG A 477 -4.36 0.93 -13.21
CA ARG A 477 -4.62 -0.39 -13.81
C ARG A 477 -6.07 -0.58 -14.21
N LEU A 478 -7.00 -0.16 -13.35
CA LEU A 478 -8.42 -0.24 -13.63
C LEU A 478 -8.83 0.69 -14.76
N LEU A 479 -8.31 1.93 -14.78
CA LEU A 479 -8.48 2.83 -15.93
C LEU A 479 -7.88 2.24 -17.21
N ALA A 480 -6.71 1.59 -17.12
CA ALA A 480 -6.08 0.95 -18.27
C ALA A 480 -6.96 -0.17 -18.85
N SER A 481 -7.58 -0.97 -17.98
CA SER A 481 -8.53 -2.02 -18.37
C SER A 481 -9.78 -1.42 -19.01
N GLU A 482 -10.39 -0.41 -18.36
CA GLU A 482 -11.60 0.27 -18.84
C GLU A 482 -11.39 0.90 -20.22
N PHE A 483 -10.23 1.52 -20.46
CA PHE A 483 -9.92 2.19 -21.72
C PHE A 483 -9.22 1.30 -22.75
N GLY A 484 -8.77 0.10 -22.38
CA GLY A 484 -7.87 -0.70 -23.22
C GLY A 484 -6.58 0.03 -23.56
N SER A 485 -5.98 0.74 -22.59
CA SER A 485 -4.84 1.64 -22.82
C SER A 485 -3.52 1.03 -22.37
N SER A 486 -2.65 0.66 -23.32
CA SER A 486 -1.32 0.12 -23.03
C SER A 486 -0.41 1.12 -22.32
N LYS A 487 -0.60 2.43 -22.55
CA LYS A 487 0.17 3.48 -21.87
C LYS A 487 -0.16 3.54 -20.39
N LEU A 488 -1.44 3.45 -20.03
CA LEU A 488 -1.85 3.37 -18.63
C LEU A 488 -1.39 2.06 -17.98
N THR A 489 -1.46 0.93 -18.69
CA THR A 489 -0.92 -0.36 -18.22
C THR A 489 0.56 -0.25 -17.85
N TYR A 490 1.37 0.37 -18.71
CA TYR A 490 2.80 0.58 -18.47
C TYR A 490 3.06 1.34 -17.16
N PHE A 491 2.37 2.45 -16.91
CA PHE A 491 2.56 3.22 -15.68
C PHE A 491 2.02 2.50 -14.45
N ALA A 492 0.90 1.80 -14.56
CA ALA A 492 0.35 0.99 -13.47
C ALA A 492 1.31 -0.13 -13.02
N GLU A 493 1.90 -0.86 -13.95
CA GLU A 493 2.89 -1.92 -13.66
C GLU A 493 4.17 -1.32 -13.07
N ARG A 494 4.65 -0.21 -13.64
CA ARG A 494 5.84 0.51 -13.16
C ARG A 494 5.67 1.00 -11.72
N TRP A 495 4.52 1.58 -11.38
CA TRP A 495 4.25 2.06 -10.03
C TRP A 495 3.94 0.94 -9.04
N GLU A 496 3.33 -0.17 -9.47
CA GLU A 496 3.15 -1.35 -8.61
C GLU A 496 4.51 -1.93 -8.19
N MET A 497 5.45 -2.05 -9.12
CA MET A 497 6.83 -2.48 -8.81
C MET A 497 7.51 -1.52 -7.82
N SER A 498 7.27 -0.22 -7.92
CA SER A 498 7.86 0.78 -7.04
C SER A 498 7.20 0.80 -5.65
N ALA A 499 5.87 0.64 -5.58
CA ALA A 499 5.11 0.51 -4.33
C ALA A 499 5.49 -0.77 -3.55
N SER A 500 5.81 -1.86 -4.26
CA SER A 500 6.31 -3.07 -3.61
C SER A 500 7.68 -2.89 -2.93
N GLN A 501 8.39 -1.82 -3.29
CA GLN A 501 9.74 -1.50 -2.81
C GLN A 501 9.77 -0.34 -1.79
N THR A 502 8.63 0.28 -1.50
CA THR A 502 8.51 1.28 -0.44
C THR A 502 8.42 0.68 0.97
N PRO A 503 8.83 1.41 2.03
CA PRO A 503 8.77 0.93 3.41
C PRO A 503 7.38 0.42 3.81
N ALA A 504 7.34 -0.59 4.68
CA ALA A 504 6.11 -1.28 5.10
C ALA A 504 4.98 -0.37 5.60
N ALA A 505 5.31 0.78 6.19
CA ALA A 505 4.34 1.78 6.67
C ALA A 505 3.41 2.31 5.56
N PHE A 506 3.76 2.09 4.29
CA PHE A 506 3.04 2.61 3.13
C PHE A 506 2.47 1.50 2.22
N ASP A 507 2.51 0.23 2.64
CA ASP A 507 1.87 -0.83 1.86
C ASP A 507 0.34 -0.76 2.04
N ALA A 508 -0.38 -0.32 0.99
CA ALA A 508 -1.83 -0.23 0.98
C ALA A 508 -2.54 -1.59 1.17
N ARG A 509 -1.83 -2.70 0.96
CA ARG A 509 -2.38 -4.04 1.27
C ARG A 509 -2.54 -4.23 2.78
N GLY A 510 -1.71 -3.57 3.60
CA GLY A 510 -1.63 -3.81 5.04
C GLY A 510 -1.10 -5.21 5.39
N THR A 511 -1.02 -5.53 6.68
CA THR A 511 -0.73 -6.88 7.17
C THR A 511 -2.02 -7.63 7.49
N PHE A 512 -1.97 -8.95 7.33
CA PHE A 512 -2.92 -9.85 7.96
C PHE A 512 -2.31 -10.37 9.27
N ASP A 513 -2.26 -9.50 10.30
CA ASP A 513 -1.68 -9.91 11.59
C ASP A 513 -2.63 -10.89 12.28
N PHE A 514 -2.22 -12.15 12.26
CA PHE A 514 -2.94 -13.27 12.82
C PHE A 514 -2.35 -13.70 14.17
N LEU A 515 -1.29 -13.02 14.64
CA LEU A 515 -0.74 -13.22 15.96
C LEU A 515 -1.48 -12.34 16.98
N THR A 516 -1.76 -12.92 18.14
CA THR A 516 -2.43 -12.27 19.26
C THR A 516 -1.69 -12.56 20.54
N GLY A 517 -1.75 -11.65 21.51
CA GLY A 517 -1.08 -11.84 22.80
C GLY A 517 0.44 -12.05 22.70
N ALA A 518 1.08 -11.41 21.71
CA ALA A 518 2.53 -11.42 21.57
C ALA A 518 3.21 -10.97 22.88
N SER A 519 4.31 -11.63 23.25
CA SER A 519 5.00 -11.34 24.49
C SER A 519 5.59 -9.92 24.50
N GLU A 520 5.36 -9.17 25.57
CA GLU A 520 5.90 -7.79 25.72
C GLU A 520 7.41 -7.78 26.01
N GLN A 521 7.98 -8.94 26.33
CA GLN A 521 9.39 -9.20 26.56
C GLN A 521 9.75 -10.56 25.93
N PRO A 522 11.03 -10.83 25.63
CA PRO A 522 11.46 -12.15 25.19
C PRO A 522 11.17 -13.21 26.25
N ILE A 523 10.62 -14.35 25.84
CA ILE A 523 10.42 -15.53 26.70
C ILE A 523 11.74 -16.30 26.90
N LEU A 524 12.69 -16.13 25.98
CA LEU A 524 14.07 -16.58 26.13
C LEU A 524 15.00 -15.45 25.65
N ALA A 525 15.50 -14.67 26.60
CA ALA A 525 16.49 -13.64 26.36
C ALA A 525 17.90 -14.25 26.21
N THR A 526 18.80 -13.53 25.55
CA THR A 526 20.22 -13.93 25.46
C THR A 526 20.88 -13.81 26.83
N MET A 527 21.54 -14.87 27.29
CA MET A 527 22.35 -14.84 28.51
C MET A 527 23.86 -14.95 28.20
N PRO A 528 24.66 -13.88 28.42
CA PRO A 528 26.10 -13.91 28.20
C PRO A 528 26.79 -15.01 29.02
N GLY A 529 27.69 -15.75 28.38
CA GLY A 529 28.43 -16.87 29.00
C GLY A 529 27.68 -18.20 29.00
N GLU A 530 26.35 -18.18 29.10
CA GLU A 530 25.53 -19.36 28.91
C GLU A 530 25.27 -19.57 27.42
N ASP A 531 24.52 -18.69 26.77
CA ASP A 531 24.07 -18.79 25.37
C ASP A 531 25.01 -18.11 24.38
N GLY A 532 25.76 -17.12 24.85
CA GLY A 532 26.63 -16.30 24.01
C GLY A 532 25.96 -14.98 23.63
N VAL A 533 25.85 -14.71 22.33
CA VAL A 533 25.47 -13.40 21.78
C VAL A 533 24.08 -13.41 21.12
N HIS A 534 23.57 -14.57 20.68
CA HIS A 534 22.25 -14.72 20.06
C HIS A 534 21.57 -16.01 20.52
N VAL A 535 20.24 -15.99 20.67
CA VAL A 535 19.37 -17.17 20.78
C VAL A 535 18.24 -17.10 19.75
N GLU A 536 18.22 -18.03 18.80
CA GLU A 536 17.39 -17.94 17.60
C GLU A 536 16.92 -19.32 17.10
N TYR A 537 15.93 -19.32 16.20
CA TYR A 537 15.38 -20.49 15.50
C TYR A 537 14.88 -21.57 16.45
N PRO A 538 13.85 -21.26 17.27
CA PRO A 538 13.25 -22.24 18.14
C PRO A 538 12.57 -23.36 17.33
N ALA A 539 12.68 -24.58 17.82
CA ALA A 539 11.85 -25.71 17.46
C ALA A 539 11.24 -26.27 18.74
N VAL A 540 9.92 -26.24 18.84
CA VAL A 540 9.20 -26.56 20.08
C VAL A 540 8.32 -27.78 19.88
N ILE A 541 8.34 -28.69 20.85
CA ILE A 541 7.46 -29.86 20.91
C ILE A 541 6.93 -30.05 22.33
N GLU A 542 5.70 -30.54 22.45
CA GLU A 542 5.07 -30.89 23.72
C GLU A 542 5.19 -32.40 23.97
N SER A 543 5.54 -32.77 25.21
CA SER A 543 5.56 -34.16 25.64
C SER A 543 5.28 -34.26 27.14
N HIS A 544 4.24 -35.01 27.49
CA HIS A 544 3.84 -35.29 28.87
C HIS A 544 3.64 -34.03 29.74
N GLY A 545 3.07 -32.95 29.18
CA GLY A 545 2.83 -31.71 29.91
C GLY A 545 4.07 -30.85 30.15
N LEU A 546 5.15 -31.10 29.39
CA LEU A 546 6.33 -30.26 29.30
C LEU A 546 6.56 -29.84 27.86
N LEU A 547 6.95 -28.58 27.68
CA LEU A 547 7.41 -28.05 26.41
C LEU A 547 8.93 -28.16 26.34
N PHE A 548 9.43 -28.68 25.23
CA PHE A 548 10.85 -28.77 24.92
C PHE A 548 11.16 -27.82 23.77
N MET A 549 12.08 -26.89 23.99
CA MET A 549 12.58 -25.97 22.96
C MET A 549 14.02 -26.32 22.63
N PHE A 550 14.24 -26.65 21.37
CA PHE A 550 15.56 -26.75 20.78
C PHE A 550 15.83 -25.46 20.03
N TYR A 551 16.87 -24.73 20.40
CA TYR A 551 17.17 -23.42 19.82
C TYR A 551 18.63 -23.33 19.42
N SER A 552 18.91 -22.49 18.44
CA SER A 552 20.27 -22.18 17.98
C SER A 552 20.84 -21.05 18.81
N ALA A 553 22.01 -21.26 19.40
CA ALA A 553 22.72 -20.24 20.17
C ALA A 553 24.06 -19.91 19.52
N PHE A 554 24.38 -18.62 19.40
CA PHE A 554 25.66 -18.16 18.85
C PHE A 554 26.65 -17.89 19.98
N GLY A 555 27.58 -18.82 20.19
CA GLY A 555 28.57 -18.73 21.25
C GLY A 555 29.56 -17.58 21.05
N THR A 556 30.22 -17.17 22.14
CA THR A 556 31.30 -16.17 22.10
C THR A 556 32.52 -16.64 21.28
N ASP A 557 32.63 -17.94 21.03
CA ASP A 557 33.62 -18.56 20.13
C ASP A 557 33.22 -18.48 18.65
N SER A 558 32.20 -17.68 18.32
CA SER A 558 31.68 -17.48 16.96
C SER A 558 31.17 -18.77 16.31
N ARG A 559 30.57 -19.67 17.10
CA ARG A 559 29.94 -20.90 16.60
C ARG A 559 28.47 -21.01 16.97
N TRP A 560 27.65 -21.38 15.99
CA TRP A 560 26.27 -21.78 16.19
C TRP A 560 26.18 -23.21 16.68
N ARG A 561 25.38 -23.44 17.71
CA ARG A 561 25.09 -24.75 18.29
C ARG A 561 23.63 -24.87 18.68
N ILE A 562 23.13 -26.10 18.75
CA ILE A 562 21.78 -26.39 19.25
C ILE A 562 21.83 -26.62 20.75
N LYS A 563 20.90 -25.98 21.45
CA LYS A 563 20.69 -26.07 22.90
C LYS A 563 19.27 -26.51 23.23
N LEU A 564 19.10 -26.99 24.46
CA LEU A 564 17.81 -27.39 25.01
C LEU A 564 17.36 -26.43 26.12
N ALA A 565 16.08 -26.08 26.11
CA ALA A 565 15.37 -25.51 27.24
C ALA A 565 14.02 -26.21 27.42
N THR A 566 13.48 -26.20 28.64
CA THR A 566 12.15 -26.75 28.95
C THR A 566 11.25 -25.74 29.63
N SER A 567 9.95 -25.85 29.42
CA SER A 567 8.94 -25.04 30.10
C SER A 567 7.76 -25.90 30.54
N GLY A 568 7.01 -25.39 31.52
CA GLY A 568 5.67 -25.92 31.81
C GLY A 568 4.68 -25.63 30.69
N ASN A 569 3.42 -25.97 30.89
CA ASN A 569 2.37 -25.88 29.86
C ASN A 569 2.09 -24.47 29.31
N ASP A 570 2.55 -23.41 29.98
CA ASP A 570 2.31 -22.03 29.52
C ASP A 570 3.36 -21.52 28.52
N GLY A 571 4.52 -22.18 28.41
CA GLY A 571 5.60 -21.79 27.50
C GLY A 571 6.22 -20.42 27.79
N ARG A 572 6.02 -19.86 28.99
CA ARG A 572 6.47 -18.47 29.31
C ARG A 572 7.79 -18.41 30.06
N THR A 573 8.05 -19.40 30.92
CA THR A 573 9.30 -19.47 31.70
C THR A 573 10.09 -20.69 31.28
N TRP A 574 11.36 -20.51 30.92
CA TRP A 574 12.19 -21.55 30.33
C TRP A 574 13.43 -21.86 31.17
N ASP A 575 13.58 -23.12 31.54
CA ASP A 575 14.77 -23.68 32.20
C ASP A 575 15.77 -24.15 31.13
N ARG A 576 16.99 -23.63 31.17
CA ARG A 576 18.05 -23.97 30.19
C ARG A 576 18.84 -25.20 30.64
N HIS A 577 19.15 -26.07 29.69
CA HIS A 577 19.90 -27.32 29.92
C HIS A 577 21.25 -27.38 29.21
N GLY A 578 21.63 -26.33 28.47
CA GLY A 578 22.91 -26.24 27.78
C GLY A 578 22.94 -26.93 26.42
N TRP A 579 24.11 -27.41 26.01
CA TRP A 579 24.36 -28.00 24.69
C TRP A 579 23.64 -29.33 24.53
N LEU A 580 23.02 -29.55 23.37
CA LEU A 580 22.34 -30.81 23.09
C LEU A 580 23.31 -31.96 22.83
N PHE A 581 24.38 -31.68 22.06
CA PHE A 581 25.35 -32.68 21.63
C PHE A 581 26.68 -32.51 22.33
N ARG A 582 27.34 -33.65 22.60
CA ARG A 582 28.74 -33.70 23.01
C ARG A 582 29.63 -33.47 21.79
N GLU A 583 30.45 -32.42 21.82
CA GLU A 583 31.21 -32.00 20.64
C GLU A 583 32.25 -33.03 20.18
N ASP A 584 32.79 -33.84 21.11
CA ASP A 584 33.74 -34.91 20.84
C ASP A 584 33.13 -36.09 20.09
N GLU A 585 31.80 -36.19 20.03
CA GLU A 585 31.06 -37.26 19.36
C GLU A 585 30.52 -36.85 17.97
N LEU A 586 30.69 -35.58 17.59
CA LEU A 586 30.19 -35.05 16.31
C LEU A 586 31.15 -35.39 15.15
N PRO A 587 30.64 -35.79 13.97
CA PRO A 587 31.45 -36.09 12.79
C PRO A 587 31.87 -34.83 12.02
N PHE A 588 31.69 -33.65 12.60
CA PHE A 588 32.00 -32.34 12.01
C PHE A 588 32.46 -31.36 13.10
N GLU A 589 33.21 -30.33 12.71
CA GLU A 589 33.78 -29.35 13.65
C GLU A 589 33.13 -27.96 13.57
N GLY A 590 32.29 -27.73 12.55
CA GLY A 590 31.71 -26.43 12.22
C GLY A 590 30.46 -26.08 13.02
N ASN A 591 29.65 -25.19 12.44
CA ASN A 591 28.36 -24.77 12.98
C ASN A 591 27.32 -25.89 12.86
N TYR A 592 26.38 -25.95 13.80
CA TYR A 592 25.16 -26.75 13.66
C TYR A 592 23.97 -25.99 14.25
N ALA A 593 22.91 -25.81 13.45
CA ALA A 593 21.82 -24.88 13.75
C ALA A 593 20.53 -25.23 13.00
N PHE A 594 19.48 -24.45 13.26
CA PHE A 594 18.16 -24.56 12.65
C PHE A 594 17.50 -25.92 12.91
N PRO A 595 17.28 -26.28 14.18
CA PRO A 595 16.60 -27.53 14.49
C PRO A 595 15.17 -27.52 13.94
N SER A 596 14.68 -28.68 13.55
CA SER A 596 13.25 -28.97 13.39
C SER A 596 13.00 -30.34 14.00
N VAL A 597 12.01 -30.44 14.89
CA VAL A 597 11.75 -31.64 15.68
C VAL A 597 10.30 -32.10 15.51
N ILE A 598 10.10 -33.41 15.40
CA ILE A 598 8.78 -34.04 15.40
C ILE A 598 8.78 -35.33 16.21
N PHE A 599 7.59 -35.82 16.53
CA PHE A 599 7.38 -37.21 16.93
C PHE A 599 7.01 -38.06 15.70
N ASP A 600 7.83 -39.06 15.39
CA ASP A 600 7.56 -40.06 14.36
C ASP A 600 6.72 -41.19 14.97
N ALA A 601 5.40 -41.11 14.78
CA ALA A 601 4.45 -42.08 15.30
C ALA A 601 4.63 -43.50 14.73
N VAL A 602 5.19 -43.64 13.52
CA VAL A 602 5.40 -44.96 12.89
C VAL A 602 6.55 -45.69 13.55
N ARG A 603 7.61 -44.97 13.92
CA ARG A 603 8.82 -45.54 14.53
C ARG A 603 8.87 -45.37 16.06
N HIS A 604 7.85 -44.73 16.64
CA HIS A 604 7.73 -44.45 18.07
C HIS A 604 8.98 -43.76 18.65
N ARG A 605 9.48 -42.73 17.97
CA ARG A 605 10.66 -41.96 18.40
C ARG A 605 10.55 -40.50 17.96
N TYR A 606 11.28 -39.63 18.65
CA TYR A 606 11.48 -38.25 18.20
C TYR A 606 12.57 -38.20 17.15
N VAL A 607 12.39 -37.32 16.17
CA VAL A 607 13.37 -37.08 15.10
C VAL A 607 13.62 -35.58 15.03
N MET A 608 14.89 -35.21 15.02
CA MET A 608 15.36 -33.85 14.79
C MET A 608 16.17 -33.81 13.51
N VAL A 609 15.97 -32.78 12.70
CA VAL A 609 16.88 -32.44 11.60
C VAL A 609 17.47 -31.07 11.82
N PHE A 610 18.69 -30.86 11.34
CA PHE A 610 19.40 -29.59 11.47
C PHE A 610 20.49 -29.45 10.41
N SER A 611 20.88 -28.21 10.11
CA SER A 611 21.99 -27.94 9.18
C SER A 611 23.32 -27.97 9.93
N ALA A 612 24.36 -28.54 9.29
CA ALA A 612 25.72 -28.54 9.83
C ALA A 612 26.76 -28.14 8.77
N ALA A 613 27.90 -27.63 9.23
CA ALA A 613 29.08 -27.35 8.42
C ALA A 613 30.20 -28.30 8.81
N ALA A 614 30.88 -28.90 7.83
CA ALA A 614 31.96 -29.85 8.09
C ALA A 614 33.13 -29.21 8.89
N LYS A 615 33.41 -27.92 8.66
CA LYS A 615 34.55 -27.19 9.24
C LYS A 615 34.15 -25.86 9.85
N ARG A 616 34.94 -25.40 10.82
CA ARG A 616 34.78 -24.07 11.45
C ARG A 616 34.90 -22.94 10.42
N GLY A 617 34.04 -21.93 10.56
CA GLY A 617 34.01 -20.75 9.70
C GLY A 617 33.57 -21.00 8.26
N LYS A 618 33.05 -22.20 7.94
CA LYS A 618 32.49 -22.53 6.63
C LYS A 618 30.97 -22.48 6.65
N ALA A 619 30.39 -22.27 5.47
CA ALA A 619 28.95 -22.35 5.27
C ALA A 619 28.46 -23.77 5.58
N TYR A 620 27.19 -23.88 5.95
CA TYR A 620 26.53 -25.18 6.10
C TYR A 620 26.55 -25.92 4.75
N ASP A 621 26.84 -27.22 4.81
CA ASP A 621 27.07 -28.07 3.64
C ASP A 621 26.33 -29.42 3.72
N SER A 622 25.59 -29.64 4.81
CA SER A 622 24.89 -30.88 5.08
C SER A 622 23.67 -30.64 5.97
N ILE A 623 22.66 -31.50 5.83
CA ILE A 623 21.57 -31.64 6.82
C ILE A 623 21.71 -33.00 7.49
N PHE A 624 21.75 -33.00 8.81
CA PHE A 624 21.81 -34.20 9.65
C PHE A 624 20.45 -34.51 10.24
N ALA A 625 20.22 -35.80 10.51
CA ALA A 625 19.14 -36.27 11.36
C ALA A 625 19.72 -36.78 12.69
N ALA A 626 18.94 -36.64 13.76
CA ALA A 626 19.18 -37.27 15.04
C ALA A 626 17.86 -37.81 15.57
N HIS A 627 17.91 -38.83 16.42
CA HIS A 627 16.72 -39.40 17.04
C HIS A 627 16.86 -39.55 18.55
N SER A 628 15.71 -39.52 19.22
CA SER A 628 15.60 -39.65 20.68
C SER A 628 14.35 -40.44 21.06
N LEU A 629 14.39 -41.12 22.20
CA LEU A 629 13.21 -41.77 22.80
C LEU A 629 12.56 -40.91 23.89
N ASP A 630 13.27 -39.92 24.43
CA ASP A 630 12.89 -39.20 25.65
C ASP A 630 13.04 -37.67 25.55
N LEU A 631 13.49 -37.14 24.41
CA LEU A 631 13.83 -35.72 24.15
C LEU A 631 15.05 -35.18 24.88
N TRP A 632 15.64 -35.94 25.81
CA TRP A 632 16.83 -35.57 26.57
C TRP A 632 18.10 -36.11 25.91
N ASN A 633 18.06 -37.38 25.48
CA ASN A 633 19.21 -38.09 24.95
C ASN A 633 19.06 -38.29 23.44
N TRP A 634 20.02 -37.75 22.67
CA TRP A 634 19.96 -37.73 21.22
C TRP A 634 21.09 -38.54 20.59
N THR A 635 20.75 -39.41 19.65
CA THR A 635 21.72 -40.17 18.84
C THR A 635 21.76 -39.59 17.43
N LEU A 636 22.96 -39.27 16.94
CA LEU A 636 23.16 -38.71 15.61
C LEU A 636 23.14 -39.79 14.53
N ASP A 637 22.40 -39.55 13.45
CA ASP A 637 22.36 -40.40 12.26
C ASP A 637 23.31 -39.88 11.17
N LYS A 638 23.36 -40.58 10.02
CA LYS A 638 24.11 -40.12 8.84
C LYS A 638 23.48 -38.84 8.25
N PRO A 639 24.25 -37.99 7.55
CA PRO A 639 23.69 -36.82 6.88
C PRO A 639 22.67 -37.27 5.82
N ILE A 640 21.50 -36.66 5.83
CA ILE A 640 20.36 -36.96 4.95
C ILE A 640 20.35 -36.10 3.68
N VAL A 641 21.02 -34.94 3.72
CA VAL A 641 21.27 -34.07 2.56
C VAL A 641 22.75 -33.68 2.55
N ARG A 642 23.40 -33.70 1.38
CA ARG A 642 24.84 -33.42 1.17
C ARG A 642 25.06 -32.31 0.12
N GLU A 643 24.38 -31.21 0.32
CA GLU A 643 24.53 -29.96 -0.45
C GLU A 643 24.34 -28.78 0.50
N HIS A 644 24.48 -27.55 0.01
CA HIS A 644 24.31 -26.31 0.80
C HIS A 644 22.84 -26.04 1.20
N GLY A 645 22.21 -27.03 1.82
CA GLY A 645 20.89 -27.00 2.39
C GLY A 645 20.88 -26.33 3.75
N LEU A 646 19.93 -25.43 3.96
CA LEU A 646 19.77 -24.63 5.15
C LEU A 646 18.34 -24.79 5.69
N ARG A 647 18.20 -24.60 7.01
CA ARG A 647 16.92 -24.33 7.68
C ARG A 647 15.83 -25.36 7.37
N PRO A 648 16.08 -26.65 7.68
CA PRO A 648 15.15 -27.72 7.40
C PRO A 648 13.85 -27.59 8.20
N VAL A 649 12.73 -27.94 7.57
CA VAL A 649 11.42 -28.12 8.21
C VAL A 649 10.97 -29.56 7.95
N LEU A 650 10.77 -30.32 9.02
CA LEU A 650 10.40 -31.74 8.99
C LEU A 650 8.94 -31.93 9.40
N TRP A 651 8.22 -32.81 8.72
CA TRP A 651 6.88 -33.22 9.15
C TRP A 651 6.56 -34.68 8.76
N PRO A 652 5.66 -35.35 9.49
CA PRO A 652 5.24 -36.71 9.16
C PRO A 652 4.35 -36.73 7.90
N SER A 653 4.42 -37.85 7.16
CA SER A 653 3.50 -38.23 6.09
C SER A 653 2.86 -39.59 6.39
N GLU A 654 1.85 -40.02 5.61
CA GLU A 654 1.09 -41.26 5.88
C GLU A 654 1.95 -42.51 6.13
N ARG A 655 3.13 -42.59 5.51
CA ARG A 655 4.05 -43.75 5.64
C ARG A 655 5.49 -43.37 5.95
N GLY A 656 5.79 -42.08 6.09
CA GLY A 656 7.16 -41.58 6.02
C GLY A 656 7.35 -40.18 6.60
N LEU A 657 8.39 -39.51 6.14
CA LEU A 657 8.79 -38.18 6.54
C LEU A 657 8.97 -37.29 5.31
N ASN A 658 8.57 -36.03 5.43
CA ASN A 658 8.79 -35.01 4.42
C ASN A 658 9.70 -33.92 4.98
N LEU A 659 10.53 -33.35 4.11
CA LEU A 659 11.51 -32.32 4.45
C LEU A 659 11.44 -31.21 3.41
N ILE A 660 11.32 -29.96 3.86
CA ILE A 660 11.64 -28.79 3.05
C ILE A 660 12.90 -28.15 3.60
N TYR A 661 13.78 -27.69 2.71
CA TYR A 661 14.99 -26.96 3.08
C TYR A 661 15.32 -25.92 2.01
N SER A 662 16.04 -24.87 2.40
CA SER A 662 16.43 -23.81 1.48
C SER A 662 17.82 -24.06 0.91
N VAL A 663 17.99 -23.72 -0.37
CA VAL A 663 19.28 -23.72 -1.07
C VAL A 663 19.46 -22.37 -1.74
N GLN A 664 20.67 -21.82 -1.64
CA GLN A 664 21.07 -20.65 -2.40
C GLN A 664 21.87 -21.10 -3.62
N ASP A 665 21.42 -20.70 -4.81
CA ASP A 665 22.08 -20.98 -6.09
C ASP A 665 22.69 -19.68 -6.65
N GLY A 666 24.01 -19.57 -6.54
CA GLY A 666 24.77 -18.36 -6.87
C GLY A 666 24.39 -17.14 -6.03
N ASP A 667 24.56 -15.95 -6.62
CA ASP A 667 24.34 -14.66 -5.95
C ASP A 667 22.93 -14.08 -6.17
N THR A 668 22.05 -14.82 -6.85
CA THR A 668 20.77 -14.27 -7.34
C THR A 668 19.56 -15.17 -7.20
N SER A 669 19.69 -16.41 -6.71
CA SER A 669 18.57 -17.34 -6.66
C SER A 669 18.48 -18.07 -5.32
N PHE A 670 17.27 -18.12 -4.75
CA PHE A 670 16.95 -18.89 -3.55
C PHE A 670 15.82 -19.86 -3.87
N SER A 671 15.95 -21.12 -3.47
CA SER A 671 14.94 -22.16 -3.71
C SER A 671 14.60 -22.94 -2.45
N LEU A 672 13.32 -23.28 -2.28
CA LEU A 672 12.88 -24.31 -1.35
C LEU A 672 12.85 -25.63 -2.10
N LEU A 673 13.61 -26.60 -1.60
CA LEU A 673 13.62 -27.96 -2.10
C LEU A 673 12.84 -28.86 -1.14
N GLU A 674 12.03 -29.76 -1.71
CA GLU A 674 11.29 -30.78 -0.98
C GLU A 674 11.91 -32.16 -1.21
N ALA A 675 12.18 -32.89 -0.13
CA ALA A 675 12.66 -34.26 -0.14
C ALA A 675 11.75 -35.15 0.72
N ILE A 676 11.61 -36.42 0.33
CA ILE A 676 10.68 -37.37 0.94
C ILE A 676 11.45 -38.62 1.36
N SER A 677 11.06 -39.20 2.50
CA SER A 677 11.54 -40.50 2.96
C SER A 677 10.38 -41.41 3.31
N ASN A 678 10.29 -42.58 2.65
CA ASN A 678 9.23 -43.56 2.94
C ASN A 678 9.58 -44.50 4.11
N ASP A 679 10.86 -44.61 4.47
CA ASP A 679 11.39 -45.51 5.50
C ASP A 679 12.02 -44.74 6.68
N GLY A 680 12.01 -43.41 6.65
CA GLY A 680 12.60 -42.52 7.66
C GLY A 680 14.13 -42.56 7.69
N ILE A 681 14.76 -43.19 6.69
CA ILE A 681 16.21 -43.43 6.62
C ILE A 681 16.76 -42.99 5.26
N SER A 682 16.12 -43.42 4.18
CA SER A 682 16.46 -43.15 2.79
C SER A 682 15.64 -41.97 2.28
N TRP A 683 16.31 -40.98 1.70
CA TRP A 683 15.70 -39.73 1.22
C TRP A 683 15.81 -39.58 -0.28
N THR A 684 14.77 -39.01 -0.91
CA THR A 684 14.83 -38.59 -2.32
C THR A 684 15.76 -37.39 -2.48
N ALA A 685 16.22 -37.14 -3.70
CA ALA A 685 16.80 -35.84 -4.04
C ALA A 685 15.77 -34.72 -3.85
N GLY A 686 16.23 -33.53 -3.48
CA GLY A 686 15.38 -32.35 -3.34
C GLY A 686 14.80 -31.90 -4.67
N ARG A 687 13.49 -31.68 -4.71
CA ARG A 687 12.78 -31.08 -5.84
C ARG A 687 12.43 -29.63 -5.52
N SER A 688 12.73 -28.69 -6.41
CA SER A 688 12.31 -27.29 -6.20
C SER A 688 10.79 -27.17 -6.21
N VAL A 689 10.24 -26.63 -5.12
CA VAL A 689 8.81 -26.35 -4.95
C VAL A 689 8.52 -24.85 -4.91
N TYR A 690 9.54 -24.02 -4.67
CA TYR A 690 9.44 -22.56 -4.68
C TYR A 690 10.79 -21.94 -5.01
N SER A 691 10.82 -20.85 -5.78
CA SER A 691 12.06 -20.13 -6.10
C SER A 691 11.83 -18.62 -6.20
N VAL A 692 12.82 -17.85 -5.76
CA VAL A 692 12.85 -16.38 -5.87
C VAL A 692 14.16 -15.98 -6.53
N HIS A 693 14.07 -15.06 -7.50
CA HIS A 693 15.22 -14.43 -8.13
C HIS A 693 15.41 -13.00 -7.62
N GLY A 694 16.63 -12.68 -7.20
CA GLY A 694 17.09 -11.34 -6.85
C GLY A 694 18.42 -11.36 -6.11
N LYS A 695 19.10 -10.21 -6.10
CA LYS A 695 20.45 -10.07 -5.55
C LYS A 695 20.46 -10.34 -4.04
N VAL A 696 21.44 -11.13 -3.58
CA VAL A 696 21.66 -11.43 -2.16
C VAL A 696 21.69 -10.15 -1.33
N GLY A 697 20.95 -10.13 -0.23
CA GLY A 697 20.83 -8.98 0.67
C GLY A 697 19.79 -7.94 0.24
N GLU A 698 19.29 -7.99 -0.99
CA GLU A 698 18.23 -7.10 -1.49
C GLU A 698 16.91 -7.83 -1.65
N ARG A 699 16.94 -9.09 -2.10
CA ARG A 699 15.76 -9.92 -2.29
C ARG A 699 16.06 -11.39 -2.01
N GLY A 700 15.09 -12.13 -1.50
CA GLY A 700 15.22 -13.55 -1.20
C GLY A 700 14.29 -13.97 -0.07
N PHE A 701 14.64 -15.05 0.62
CA PHE A 701 13.97 -15.46 1.84
C PHE A 701 14.98 -16.08 2.79
N TYR A 702 14.66 -16.03 4.08
CA TYR A 702 15.52 -16.54 5.13
C TYR A 702 15.03 -17.92 5.57
N THR A 703 13.88 -18.01 6.23
CA THR A 703 13.34 -19.26 6.79
C THR A 703 11.97 -19.61 6.23
N SER A 704 11.56 -20.86 6.42
CA SER A 704 10.18 -21.30 6.22
C SER A 704 9.67 -22.04 7.45
N ALA A 705 8.35 -22.05 7.65
CA ALA A 705 7.69 -22.77 8.71
C ALA A 705 6.41 -23.41 8.18
N ARG A 706 6.03 -24.58 8.71
CA ARG A 706 4.79 -25.26 8.33
C ARG A 706 3.71 -24.96 9.37
N ILE A 707 2.49 -24.74 8.90
CA ILE A 707 1.31 -24.59 9.76
C ILE A 707 0.11 -25.33 9.15
N MET A 708 -0.70 -25.97 9.99
CA MET A 708 -1.97 -26.57 9.60
C MET A 708 -3.10 -25.62 9.96
N ILE A 709 -3.99 -25.32 9.01
CA ILE A 709 -5.13 -24.42 9.21
C ILE A 709 -6.39 -25.12 8.70
N GLY A 710 -7.34 -25.42 9.60
CA GLY A 710 -8.58 -26.10 9.22
C GLY A 710 -8.34 -27.46 8.54
N GLY A 711 -7.28 -28.18 8.92
CA GLY A 711 -6.87 -29.44 8.30
C GLY A 711 -6.13 -29.31 6.96
N LYS A 712 -5.86 -28.10 6.49
CA LYS A 712 -5.07 -27.82 5.28
C LYS A 712 -3.64 -27.40 5.60
N GLU A 713 -2.71 -27.76 4.73
CA GLU A 713 -1.28 -27.44 4.86
C GLU A 713 -0.95 -26.09 4.24
N PHE A 714 -0.23 -25.26 5.00
CA PHE A 714 0.35 -24.01 4.52
C PHE A 714 1.81 -23.88 5.00
N PHE A 715 2.54 -22.99 4.32
CA PHE A 715 3.88 -22.62 4.69
C PHE A 715 3.98 -21.11 4.91
N VAL A 716 4.62 -20.69 5.99
CA VAL A 716 4.97 -19.30 6.23
C VAL A 716 6.41 -19.10 5.80
N LEU A 717 6.63 -18.23 4.82
CA LEU A 717 7.94 -17.89 4.28
C LEU A 717 8.37 -16.53 4.83
N ASP A 718 9.50 -16.49 5.52
CA ASP A 718 10.15 -15.25 5.92
C ASP A 718 10.95 -14.69 4.73
N ALA A 719 10.39 -13.69 4.06
CA ALA A 719 10.85 -13.18 2.79
C ALA A 719 11.42 -11.77 2.93
N LYS A 720 12.52 -11.52 2.21
CA LYS A 720 12.96 -10.17 1.87
C LYS A 720 12.47 -9.86 0.46
N SER A 721 11.33 -9.19 0.33
CA SER A 721 10.76 -8.89 -0.98
C SER A 721 11.34 -7.62 -1.63
N ALA A 722 12.00 -6.76 -0.84
CA ALA A 722 12.75 -5.58 -1.28
C ALA A 722 13.85 -5.18 -0.25
N PRO A 723 14.82 -4.30 -0.60
CA PRO A 723 15.95 -3.96 0.28
C PRO A 723 15.58 -3.52 1.70
N GLN A 724 14.43 -2.86 1.88
CA GLN A 724 13.92 -2.35 3.16
C GLN A 724 12.63 -3.06 3.61
N ARG A 725 12.39 -4.28 3.10
CA ARG A 725 11.11 -4.97 3.29
C ARG A 725 11.32 -6.43 3.67
N LEU A 726 11.11 -6.72 4.95
CA LEU A 726 11.01 -8.06 5.51
C LEU A 726 9.54 -8.36 5.80
N GLU A 727 9.08 -9.54 5.40
CA GLU A 727 7.68 -9.90 5.53
C GLU A 727 7.50 -11.40 5.67
N TRP A 728 6.38 -11.81 6.28
CA TRP A 728 5.96 -13.21 6.27
C TRP A 728 4.91 -13.42 5.20
N GLN A 729 5.22 -14.26 4.21
CA GLN A 729 4.29 -14.65 3.16
C GLN A 729 3.64 -15.99 3.49
N LEU A 730 2.33 -16.09 3.34
CA LEU A 730 1.64 -17.38 3.40
C LEU A 730 1.68 -18.04 2.03
N LEU A 731 2.14 -19.28 1.96
CA LEU A 731 2.19 -20.11 0.77
C LEU A 731 1.26 -21.30 0.94
N CYS A 732 0.61 -21.70 -0.15
CA CYS A 732 -0.19 -22.90 -0.25
C CYS A 732 0.35 -23.80 -1.35
N ARG A 733 -0.05 -25.08 -1.33
CA ARG A 733 0.32 -26.03 -2.37
C ARG A 733 -0.69 -25.96 -3.52
N ALA A 734 -0.19 -25.78 -4.74
CA ALA A 734 -0.98 -25.84 -5.96
C ALA A 734 -1.17 -27.29 -6.44
N LYS A 735 -2.03 -27.49 -7.45
CA LYS A 735 -2.33 -28.80 -8.07
C LYS A 735 -1.12 -29.55 -8.60
N ASP A 736 -0.12 -28.83 -9.07
CA ASP A 736 1.11 -29.39 -9.63
C ASP A 736 2.18 -29.70 -8.56
N GLY A 737 1.86 -29.43 -7.29
CA GLY A 737 2.72 -29.63 -6.13
C GLY A 737 3.67 -28.47 -5.81
N ARG A 738 3.68 -27.39 -6.62
CA ARG A 738 4.47 -26.18 -6.31
C ARG A 738 3.84 -25.40 -5.18
N LEU A 739 4.65 -24.65 -4.45
CA LEU A 739 4.17 -23.65 -3.51
C LEU A 739 3.92 -22.34 -4.25
N VAL A 740 2.79 -21.69 -3.95
CA VAL A 740 2.41 -20.39 -4.49
C VAL A 740 1.90 -19.49 -3.36
N PRO A 741 2.00 -18.16 -3.49
CA PRO A 741 1.41 -17.24 -2.52
C PRO A 741 -0.09 -17.53 -2.33
N ALA A 742 -0.49 -17.74 -1.08
CA ALA A 742 -1.87 -18.05 -0.72
C ALA A 742 -2.75 -16.80 -0.55
N THR A 743 -2.12 -15.66 -0.30
CA THR A 743 -2.77 -14.37 -0.02
C THR A 743 -2.07 -13.24 -0.75
N ALA A 744 -2.84 -12.21 -1.15
CA ALA A 744 -2.27 -10.98 -1.69
C ALA A 744 -1.54 -10.14 -0.63
N LYS A 745 -1.96 -10.24 0.64
CA LYS A 745 -1.40 -9.54 1.80
C LYS A 745 -0.40 -10.42 2.54
N PRO A 746 0.76 -9.90 2.98
CA PRO A 746 1.64 -10.61 3.89
C PRO A 746 0.99 -10.77 5.28
N LEU A 747 1.37 -11.82 6.00
CA LEU A 747 0.95 -12.07 7.39
C LEU A 747 1.57 -11.07 8.36
N TRP A 748 2.81 -10.66 8.09
CA TRP A 748 3.54 -9.70 8.91
C TRP A 748 4.48 -8.87 8.04
N LEU A 749 4.75 -7.63 8.45
CA LEU A 749 5.66 -6.69 7.78
C LEU A 749 6.54 -5.98 8.81
N SER A 750 7.85 -5.90 8.56
CA SER A 750 8.80 -5.21 9.42
C SER A 750 8.53 -3.71 9.51
N GLY A 751 8.63 -3.14 10.72
CA GLY A 751 8.46 -1.70 10.95
C GLY A 751 7.01 -1.24 11.15
N VAL A 752 6.04 -2.16 11.24
CA VAL A 752 4.64 -1.86 11.61
C VAL A 752 4.47 -1.71 13.13
N THR A 753 5.26 -2.43 13.93
CA THR A 753 5.23 -2.42 15.41
C THR A 753 6.40 -1.61 15.99
N ARG A 754 6.56 -0.35 15.57
CA ARG A 754 7.67 0.50 16.04
C ARG A 754 7.66 0.64 17.56
N GLY A 755 8.82 0.42 18.19
CA GLY A 755 9.01 0.57 19.63
C GLY A 755 8.70 -0.68 20.47
N SER A 756 8.39 -1.83 19.86
CA SER A 756 8.40 -3.12 20.56
C SER A 756 9.81 -3.71 20.61
N TRP A 757 10.08 -4.60 21.58
CA TRP A 757 11.39 -5.28 21.68
C TRP A 757 11.66 -6.22 20.49
N ASP A 758 10.60 -6.63 19.79
CA ASP A 758 10.61 -7.55 18.66
C ASP A 758 10.26 -6.85 17.34
N GLU A 759 10.73 -5.63 17.14
CA GLU A 759 10.44 -4.82 15.94
C GLU A 759 10.81 -5.55 14.63
N TYR A 760 11.81 -6.43 14.69
CA TYR A 760 12.11 -7.40 13.64
C TYR A 760 11.74 -8.81 14.08
N ARG A 761 10.72 -9.41 13.44
CA ARG A 761 10.31 -10.81 13.64
C ARG A 761 10.76 -11.70 12.48
N TYR A 762 11.34 -12.86 12.78
CA TYR A 762 11.77 -13.83 11.77
C TYR A 762 11.87 -15.24 12.34
N GLY A 763 12.09 -16.24 11.48
CA GLY A 763 12.25 -17.63 11.91
C GLY A 763 11.09 -18.20 12.73
N PRO A 764 9.81 -18.03 12.32
CA PRO A 764 8.70 -18.56 13.09
C PRO A 764 8.73 -20.10 13.14
N THR A 765 8.23 -20.68 14.22
CA THR A 765 7.78 -22.07 14.31
C THR A 765 6.40 -22.10 14.95
N PHE A 766 5.60 -23.11 14.60
CA PHE A 766 4.24 -23.26 15.09
C PHE A 766 4.09 -24.57 15.85
N LEU A 767 3.45 -24.51 17.01
CA LEU A 767 3.09 -25.65 17.83
C LEU A 767 1.58 -25.69 18.00
N GLU A 768 0.97 -26.84 17.72
CA GLU A 768 -0.42 -27.10 18.12
C GLU A 768 -0.40 -27.77 19.50
N ALA A 769 -0.95 -27.10 20.51
CA ALA A 769 -1.02 -27.60 21.87
C ALA A 769 -2.40 -27.31 22.48
N ASN A 770 -3.05 -28.33 23.04
CA ASN A 770 -4.37 -28.23 23.68
C ASN A 770 -5.45 -27.54 22.83
N GLY A 771 -5.43 -27.76 21.50
CA GLY A 771 -6.39 -27.15 20.57
C GLY A 771 -6.18 -25.66 20.31
N THR A 772 -5.01 -25.13 20.65
CA THR A 772 -4.57 -23.78 20.30
C THR A 772 -3.25 -23.83 19.55
N HIS A 773 -3.08 -22.95 18.57
CA HIS A 773 -1.81 -22.79 17.87
C HIS A 773 -0.97 -21.70 18.56
N LEU A 774 0.27 -22.03 18.87
CA LEU A 774 1.28 -21.12 19.40
C LEU A 774 2.33 -20.85 18.33
N ALA A 775 2.76 -19.60 18.22
CA ALA A 775 3.87 -19.19 17.38
C ALA A 775 5.05 -18.82 18.26
N PHE A 776 6.21 -19.40 17.99
CA PHE A 776 7.49 -18.98 18.55
C PHE A 776 8.30 -18.34 17.43
N TYR A 777 8.99 -17.24 17.69
CA TYR A 777 9.71 -16.49 16.66
C TYR A 777 10.90 -15.76 17.25
N ASN A 778 11.86 -15.39 16.40
CA ASN A 778 12.98 -14.55 16.78
C ASN A 778 12.56 -13.09 16.75
N GLY A 779 12.95 -12.32 17.77
CA GLY A 779 12.79 -10.87 17.88
C GLY A 779 14.14 -10.18 18.07
N ILE A 780 14.35 -9.02 17.43
CA ILE A 780 15.52 -8.17 17.64
C ILE A 780 15.07 -6.77 18.07
N PRO A 781 15.62 -6.22 19.18
CA PRO A 781 15.34 -4.85 19.61
C PRO A 781 16.07 -3.83 18.74
N LEU A 782 15.48 -2.64 18.58
CA LEU A 782 16.03 -1.57 17.76
C LEU A 782 17.11 -0.78 18.50
N GLU A 783 18.18 -1.48 18.88
CA GLU A 783 19.42 -0.90 19.39
C GLU A 783 20.57 -1.21 18.43
N PRO A 784 21.62 -0.37 18.34
CA PRO A 784 22.72 -0.54 17.38
C PRO A 784 23.44 -1.91 17.43
N ASN A 785 23.21 -2.71 18.48
CA ASN A 785 23.77 -4.04 18.70
C ASN A 785 22.70 -5.06 19.18
N GLY A 786 21.43 -4.91 18.79
CA GLY A 786 20.36 -5.80 19.21
C GLY A 786 20.68 -7.28 18.94
N SER A 787 20.59 -8.12 19.96
CA SER A 787 20.77 -9.57 19.82
C SER A 787 19.45 -10.27 19.51
N GLY A 788 19.53 -11.36 18.75
CA GLY A 788 18.37 -12.22 18.50
C GLY A 788 17.93 -12.91 19.78
N GLN A 789 16.64 -12.81 20.09
CA GLN A 789 15.99 -13.38 21.26
C GLN A 789 14.69 -14.07 20.83
N ILE A 790 14.11 -14.93 21.68
CA ILE A 790 12.90 -15.68 21.31
C ILE A 790 11.66 -15.12 22.00
N GLY A 791 10.65 -14.85 21.19
CA GLY A 791 9.31 -14.41 21.60
C GLY A 791 8.26 -15.49 21.35
N MET A 792 7.07 -15.26 21.89
CA MET A 792 5.92 -16.14 21.70
C MET A 792 4.64 -15.32 21.48
N ALA A 793 3.75 -15.83 20.64
CA ALA A 793 2.41 -15.31 20.45
C ALA A 793 1.40 -16.47 20.26
N GLN A 794 0.13 -16.17 20.44
CA GLN A 794 -0.96 -17.08 20.09
C GLN A 794 -1.40 -16.82 18.65
N VAL A 795 -1.64 -17.89 17.89
CA VAL A 795 -2.19 -17.84 16.54
C VAL A 795 -3.72 -17.71 16.62
N ASN A 796 -4.29 -16.76 15.89
CA ASN A 796 -5.72 -16.60 15.76
C ASN A 796 -6.26 -17.47 14.61
N ASP A 797 -6.64 -18.70 14.94
CA ASP A 797 -7.12 -19.69 13.99
C ASP A 797 -8.39 -19.25 13.24
N HIS A 798 -9.28 -18.52 13.91
CA HIS A 798 -10.50 -17.99 13.29
C HIS A 798 -10.16 -16.91 12.24
N ALA A 799 -9.21 -16.03 12.56
CA ALA A 799 -8.72 -15.06 11.58
C ALA A 799 -8.15 -15.81 10.37
N LEU A 800 -7.21 -16.75 10.57
CA LEU A 800 -6.61 -17.52 9.49
C LEU A 800 -7.65 -18.29 8.63
N ALA A 801 -8.68 -18.86 9.25
CA ALA A 801 -9.75 -19.55 8.53
C ALA A 801 -10.63 -18.60 7.69
N SER A 802 -10.70 -17.32 8.05
CA SER A 802 -11.47 -16.30 7.31
C SER A 802 -10.72 -15.73 6.10
N VAL A 803 -9.44 -16.08 5.94
CA VAL A 803 -8.60 -15.64 4.84
C VAL A 803 -9.18 -16.15 3.52
N LYS A 804 -9.42 -15.24 2.58
CA LYS A 804 -9.73 -15.61 1.20
C LYS A 804 -8.46 -16.05 0.52
N PHE A 805 -8.31 -17.36 0.35
CA PHE A 805 -7.19 -17.96 -0.35
C PHE A 805 -7.32 -17.79 -1.87
N ASP A 806 -6.18 -17.72 -2.53
CA ASP A 806 -6.10 -17.71 -3.98
C ASP A 806 -6.73 -18.98 -4.60
N PRO A 807 -7.49 -18.90 -5.71
CA PRO A 807 -8.06 -20.06 -6.40
C PRO A 807 -7.07 -21.16 -6.79
N TRP A 808 -5.78 -20.85 -6.89
CA TRP A 808 -4.72 -21.81 -7.20
C TRP A 808 -4.37 -22.73 -6.02
N CYS A 809 -4.82 -22.41 -4.80
CA CYS A 809 -4.60 -23.24 -3.61
C CYS A 809 -5.52 -24.48 -3.60
N ASN A 810 -4.95 -25.66 -3.35
CA ASN A 810 -5.71 -26.91 -3.20
C ASN A 810 -6.47 -27.06 -1.87
#